data_AF-A0A2M7X243-F1
#
_entry.id   AF-A0A2M7X243-F1
#
_cell.length_a   1.000
_cell.length_b   1.000
_cell.length_c   1.000
_cell.angle_alpha   90.00
_cell.angle_beta   90.00
_cell.angle_gamma   90.00
#
_symmetry.space_group_name_H-M   'P 1'
#
loop_
_entity.id
_entity.type
_entity.pdbx_description
1 polymer ?
#
loop_
_entity_poly.entity_id
_entity_poly.type
_entity_poly.pdbx_seq_one_letter_code
_entity_poly.pdbx_strand_id
1 'polypeptide(L)'
;FPDTFGDGRALTPNYINELGQYRSISSTNDEWLVVSKSSVQPLRAGRWYLLAINYGTVDAASSLLATRLQTVAPAAAFSVNFNATGSADSPCSTTEWNDPAIVSASGGNPGTTRGAQRRNAMLRAAELLATQLQSPVPVIIDACWDNLGTGNSITLAQAGPRFAFRDDDLPDVFPSGESPNEFAFLAQKYTWYAGTPAARLAGTSLCRMGFLSCATADLRATFNNQVDSAAALGSRSFYYGFNAPPAGNQDVDFLTVAMHEITHGLGFVSFVDIDGSDGPAGSEFNGYDDIYSANVAWIDNGAVRPFNLLSDAGRVQAITSNINLRWSGVSAITSSFNPSNSLPVPDSLPRLYAPLTVEGGSTLSHFEPSHHPQEMMKPSITGPQRDMRLGRAILDGIGWSNLASPLPPDPRPPGGFYYDPQHTGHGIEFSPATADSDVYILVFYSYDSGNNPEWFLAAGRFVDGSFVPEPDRFGHSLQRYTYDNNRTPRAQIDPGFDGQVRLDFVQAKNAPACANAQAFDGALAVMTFTLGGDRNQQWCMQELVPRSIRPSNDRTGTWYAGSQDSGWGTSLGSIPGASADNGGLFGILYYYDGQGKPRWAISATGDLQTGATLPLLSRSGYCRSCAIPPSFPEGRDTTIGSIGYALALAGSPGSTLSYSASWPGPEAGNFARTNSPLLLLSIPVADQHPR
;
A
#
# COMPACT_ATOMS: atom_id res chain seq x y z
N PHE A 1 23.28 10.67 23.17
CA PHE A 1 22.76 10.36 21.83
C PHE A 1 23.94 10.45 20.87
N PRO A 2 24.06 9.56 19.88
CA PRO A 2 25.35 8.95 19.56
C PRO A 2 26.16 9.70 18.51
N ASP A 3 27.48 9.56 18.64
CA ASP A 3 28.54 9.88 17.69
C ASP A 3 28.65 8.86 16.52
N THR A 4 27.59 8.11 16.18
CA THR A 4 27.66 6.99 15.21
C THR A 4 26.68 7.11 14.04
N PHE A 5 26.28 8.33 13.70
CA PHE A 5 25.63 8.57 12.41
C PHE A 5 26.67 8.38 11.29
N GLY A 6 26.45 7.41 10.40
CA GLY A 6 27.24 7.29 9.17
C GLY A 6 28.52 6.46 9.23
N ASP A 7 28.62 5.45 10.11
CA ASP A 7 29.66 4.40 10.00
C ASP A 7 29.33 3.43 8.85
N GLY A 8 29.37 3.96 7.62
CA GLY A 8 29.45 3.26 6.32
C GLY A 8 28.96 1.82 6.31
N ARG A 9 27.64 1.63 6.16
CA ARG A 9 27.02 0.31 6.01
C ARG A 9 27.19 -0.26 4.58
N ALA A 10 27.17 -1.58 4.48
CA ALA A 10 26.89 -2.28 3.22
C ALA A 10 25.40 -2.15 2.88
N LEU A 11 25.09 -1.66 1.68
CA LEU A 11 23.73 -1.63 1.14
C LEU A 11 23.22 -3.08 1.00
N THR A 12 22.24 -3.48 1.82
CA THR A 12 21.58 -4.78 1.62
C THR A 12 20.57 -4.66 0.48
N PRO A 13 20.28 -5.75 -0.26
CA PRO A 13 19.23 -5.74 -1.29
C PRO A 13 17.87 -5.28 -0.76
N ASN A 14 17.54 -5.61 0.49
CA ASN A 14 16.29 -5.21 1.15
C ASN A 14 16.24 -3.69 1.36
N TYR A 15 17.30 -3.11 1.92
CA TYR A 15 17.39 -1.67 2.11
C TYR A 15 17.29 -0.90 0.79
N ILE A 16 17.86 -1.44 -0.29
CA ILE A 16 17.73 -0.87 -1.64
C ILE A 16 16.29 -0.97 -2.14
N ASN A 17 15.64 -2.12 -1.94
CA ASN A 17 14.25 -2.32 -2.35
C ASN A 17 13.31 -1.36 -1.63
N GLU A 18 13.54 -1.10 -0.34
CA GLU A 18 12.75 -0.13 0.45
C GLU A 18 12.85 1.31 -0.07
N LEU A 19 13.99 1.68 -0.65
CA LEU A 19 14.20 3.00 -1.23
C LEU A 19 13.79 3.10 -2.71
N GLY A 20 13.50 1.97 -3.35
CA GLY A 20 13.21 1.89 -4.77
C GLY A 20 11.75 2.17 -5.10
N GLN A 21 11.49 3.16 -5.94
CA GLN A 21 10.13 3.40 -6.48
C GLN A 21 9.69 2.32 -7.48
N TYR A 22 10.67 1.69 -8.13
CA TYR A 22 10.47 0.65 -9.13
C TYR A 22 11.54 -0.41 -8.99
N ARG A 23 11.18 -1.67 -9.26
CA ARG A 23 12.11 -2.79 -9.30
C ARG A 23 11.74 -3.76 -10.40
N SER A 24 12.75 -4.49 -10.87
CA SER A 24 12.58 -5.59 -11.81
C SER A 24 13.66 -6.63 -11.51
N ILE A 25 13.24 -7.89 -11.38
CA ILE A 25 14.08 -8.99 -10.91
C ILE A 25 13.87 -10.22 -11.80
N SER A 26 14.94 -10.80 -12.32
CA SER A 26 14.93 -11.93 -13.24
C SER A 26 16.09 -12.86 -12.94
N SER A 27 15.86 -14.17 -13.10
CA SER A 27 16.92 -15.18 -13.07
C SER A 27 17.63 -15.34 -14.41
N THR A 28 17.21 -14.60 -15.43
CA THR A 28 17.76 -14.65 -16.78
C THR A 28 18.68 -13.46 -17.05
N ASN A 29 19.33 -13.46 -18.20
CA ASN A 29 20.16 -12.35 -18.67
C ASN A 29 19.34 -11.18 -19.28
N ASP A 30 18.01 -11.25 -19.24
CA ASP A 30 17.11 -10.23 -19.76
C ASP A 30 16.29 -9.58 -18.64
N GLU A 31 16.59 -8.32 -18.37
CA GLU A 31 15.97 -7.49 -17.35
C GLU A 31 15.55 -6.14 -17.93
N TRP A 32 14.32 -5.72 -17.65
CA TRP A 32 13.80 -4.47 -18.18
C TRP A 32 12.78 -3.84 -17.25
N LEU A 33 12.73 -2.51 -17.27
CA LEU A 33 11.79 -1.69 -16.53
C LEU A 33 11.40 -0.49 -17.40
N VAL A 34 10.11 -0.17 -17.46
CA VAL A 34 9.58 0.99 -18.16
C VAL A 34 8.96 1.97 -17.17
N VAL A 35 9.55 3.16 -17.09
CA VAL A 35 8.97 4.30 -16.38
C VAL A 35 8.48 5.31 -17.39
N SER A 36 7.23 5.71 -17.27
CA SER A 36 6.53 6.60 -18.20
C SER A 36 5.93 7.79 -17.46
N LYS A 37 5.39 8.77 -18.20
CA LYS A 37 4.69 9.90 -17.59
C LYS A 37 3.43 9.48 -16.81
N SER A 38 2.87 8.32 -17.10
CA SER A 38 1.68 7.79 -16.43
C SER A 38 1.98 6.85 -15.27
N SER A 39 3.26 6.53 -15.04
CA SER A 39 3.67 5.73 -13.89
C SER A 39 3.42 6.52 -12.59
N VAL A 40 3.17 5.82 -11.47
CA VAL A 40 2.85 6.45 -10.16
C VAL A 40 3.90 7.45 -9.72
N GLN A 41 5.18 7.11 -9.88
CA GLN A 41 6.32 8.01 -9.81
C GLN A 41 6.71 8.38 -11.25
N PRO A 42 6.12 9.46 -11.82
CA PRO A 42 6.12 9.70 -13.25
C PRO A 42 7.50 10.08 -13.79
N LEU A 43 7.80 9.64 -15.02
CA LEU A 43 8.98 10.08 -15.76
C LEU A 43 8.98 11.60 -15.95
N ARG A 44 9.96 12.27 -15.36
CA ARG A 44 10.10 13.74 -15.39
C ARG A 44 11.56 14.17 -15.50
N ALA A 45 11.77 15.43 -15.85
CA ALA A 45 13.09 16.05 -15.81
C ALA A 45 13.63 16.02 -14.38
N GLY A 46 14.87 15.58 -14.21
CA GLY A 46 15.49 15.40 -12.90
C GLY A 46 16.62 14.38 -12.95
N ARG A 47 17.16 14.08 -11.77
CA ARG A 47 18.12 12.98 -11.61
C ARG A 47 17.36 11.69 -11.35
N TRP A 48 17.65 10.68 -12.16
CA TRP A 48 17.23 9.30 -11.93
C TRP A 48 18.44 8.50 -11.50
N TYR A 49 18.28 7.72 -10.43
CA TYR A 49 19.32 6.82 -9.94
C TYR A 49 18.93 5.41 -10.35
N LEU A 50 19.82 4.72 -11.04
CA LEU A 50 19.64 3.34 -11.46
C LEU A 50 20.69 2.48 -10.75
N LEU A 51 20.24 1.44 -10.08
CA LEU A 51 21.09 0.41 -9.52
C LEU A 51 20.82 -0.91 -10.23
N ALA A 52 21.87 -1.53 -10.73
CA ALA A 52 21.83 -2.86 -11.31
C ALA A 52 22.73 -3.78 -10.48
N ILE A 53 22.16 -4.88 -9.97
CA ILE A 53 22.88 -5.88 -9.19
C ILE A 53 22.86 -7.18 -9.97
N ASN A 54 24.04 -7.72 -10.25
CA ASN A 54 24.20 -9.02 -10.88
C ASN A 54 24.87 -9.97 -9.89
N TYR A 55 24.17 -11.04 -9.50
CA TYR A 55 24.67 -12.07 -8.57
C TYR A 55 25.49 -13.17 -9.27
N GLY A 56 25.63 -13.11 -10.60
CA GLY A 56 26.50 -14.00 -11.35
C GLY A 56 27.97 -13.70 -11.12
N THR A 57 28.84 -14.69 -11.34
CA THR A 57 30.30 -14.48 -11.42
C THR A 57 30.62 -13.76 -12.73
N VAL A 58 30.49 -12.43 -12.75
CA VAL A 58 30.87 -11.57 -13.88
C VAL A 58 32.34 -11.14 -13.76
N ASP A 59 33.07 -11.14 -14.87
CA ASP A 59 34.40 -10.53 -14.95
C ASP A 59 34.35 -9.06 -14.50
N ALA A 60 35.40 -8.60 -13.82
CA ALA A 60 35.46 -7.34 -13.07
C ALA A 60 35.26 -6.03 -13.89
N ALA A 61 34.92 -6.12 -15.17
CA ALA A 61 34.64 -4.98 -16.05
C ALA A 61 33.17 -5.01 -16.52
N SER A 62 32.24 -4.72 -15.62
CA SER A 62 30.84 -4.43 -15.98
C SER A 62 30.68 -2.94 -16.26
N SER A 63 30.09 -2.57 -17.40
CA SER A 63 29.76 -1.19 -17.75
C SER A 63 28.26 -1.05 -18.02
N LEU A 64 27.60 -0.10 -17.38
CA LEU A 64 26.21 0.27 -17.64
C LEU A 64 26.16 1.32 -18.75
N LEU A 65 25.46 1.01 -19.86
CA LEU A 65 25.20 1.97 -20.93
C LEU A 65 23.77 2.52 -20.81
N ALA A 66 23.63 3.81 -20.57
CA ALA A 66 22.34 4.50 -20.64
C ALA A 66 22.19 5.16 -22.02
N THR A 67 21.20 4.73 -22.81
CA THR A 67 20.91 5.32 -24.12
C THR A 67 19.61 6.10 -24.06
N ARG A 68 19.64 7.37 -24.45
CA ARG A 68 18.43 8.17 -24.62
C ARG A 68 17.82 7.89 -25.99
N LEU A 69 16.67 7.21 -26.02
CA LEU A 69 15.86 7.08 -27.22
C LEU A 69 14.92 8.31 -27.35
N GLN A 70 14.86 8.91 -28.54
CA GLN A 70 13.93 10.01 -28.83
C GLN A 70 12.55 9.53 -29.33
N THR A 71 12.42 8.24 -29.64
CA THR A 71 11.17 7.62 -30.06
C THR A 71 10.46 7.02 -28.85
N VAL A 72 9.16 7.27 -28.72
CA VAL A 72 8.29 6.59 -27.74
C VAL A 72 8.36 5.09 -28.03
N ALA A 73 8.62 4.28 -27.01
CA ALA A 73 8.59 2.84 -27.15
C ALA A 73 7.20 2.42 -27.69
N PRO A 74 7.13 1.52 -28.68
CA PRO A 74 5.84 1.03 -29.16
C PRO A 74 5.10 0.35 -28.00
N ALA A 75 3.77 0.37 -28.06
CA ALA A 75 2.96 -0.41 -27.13
C ALA A 75 3.39 -1.89 -27.18
N ALA A 76 3.51 -2.49 -26.01
CA ALA A 76 3.82 -3.91 -25.89
C ALA A 76 2.66 -4.75 -26.42
N ALA A 77 2.99 -5.82 -27.15
CA ALA A 77 2.00 -6.74 -27.68
C ALA A 77 1.40 -7.62 -26.57
N PHE A 78 0.15 -8.01 -26.76
CA PHE A 78 -0.44 -9.10 -25.99
C PHE A 78 -0.04 -10.41 -26.64
N SER A 79 0.44 -11.36 -25.84
CA SER A 79 0.85 -12.70 -26.29
C SER A 79 -0.15 -13.74 -25.81
N VAL A 80 -0.38 -14.77 -26.62
CA VAL A 80 -1.33 -15.84 -26.32
C VAL A 80 -0.61 -17.18 -26.27
N ASN A 81 -0.65 -17.82 -25.10
CA ASN A 81 -0.21 -19.19 -24.90
C ASN A 81 -1.37 -20.16 -25.14
N PHE A 82 -1.33 -20.86 -26.27
CA PHE A 82 -2.30 -21.89 -26.65
C PHE A 82 -1.97 -23.29 -26.12
N ASN A 83 -0.88 -23.43 -25.38
CA ASN A 83 -0.39 -24.70 -24.84
C ASN A 83 -0.52 -24.77 -23.32
N ALA A 84 -1.27 -23.85 -22.72
CA ALA A 84 -1.52 -23.82 -21.29
C ALA A 84 -2.20 -25.12 -20.84
N THR A 85 -1.59 -25.83 -19.90
CA THR A 85 -2.18 -27.02 -19.28
C THR A 85 -2.87 -26.61 -17.97
N GLY A 86 -4.05 -27.17 -17.75
CA GLY A 86 -4.86 -26.92 -16.54
C GLY A 86 -4.34 -27.69 -15.33
N SER A 87 -5.04 -27.55 -14.21
CA SER A 87 -4.93 -28.46 -13.07
C SER A 87 -6.13 -29.41 -13.04
N ALA A 88 -6.18 -30.33 -12.08
CA ALA A 88 -7.36 -31.15 -11.86
C ALA A 88 -8.60 -30.31 -11.49
N ASP A 89 -8.40 -29.26 -10.70
CA ASP A 89 -9.47 -28.37 -10.21
C ASP A 89 -9.82 -27.23 -11.20
N SER A 90 -8.94 -26.96 -12.16
CA SER A 90 -9.15 -26.00 -13.25
C SER A 90 -8.65 -26.61 -14.56
N PRO A 91 -9.44 -27.54 -15.15
CA PRO A 91 -9.06 -28.24 -16.37
C PRO A 91 -9.01 -27.28 -17.56
N CYS A 92 -8.25 -27.67 -18.58
CA CYS A 92 -7.90 -26.80 -19.71
C CYS A 92 -7.51 -27.69 -20.90
N SER A 93 -8.35 -27.70 -21.92
CA SER A 93 -8.13 -28.39 -23.18
C SER A 93 -7.51 -27.45 -24.22
N THR A 94 -6.51 -27.97 -24.94
CA THR A 94 -5.81 -27.26 -26.03
C THR A 94 -6.04 -27.91 -27.39
N THR A 95 -6.83 -28.98 -27.45
CA THR A 95 -7.08 -29.75 -28.68
C THR A 95 -7.88 -28.95 -29.69
N GLU A 96 -8.82 -28.13 -29.23
CA GLU A 96 -9.70 -27.27 -30.03
C GLU A 96 -8.91 -26.23 -30.83
N TRP A 97 -7.77 -25.76 -30.31
CA TRP A 97 -6.86 -24.88 -31.04
C TRP A 97 -6.16 -25.55 -32.23
N ASN A 98 -6.14 -26.88 -32.26
CA ASN A 98 -5.47 -27.70 -33.27
C ASN A 98 -6.46 -28.56 -34.07
N ASP A 99 -7.75 -28.24 -34.01
CA ASP A 99 -8.80 -28.96 -34.73
C ASP A 99 -8.51 -28.97 -36.25
N PRO A 100 -8.29 -30.15 -36.86
CA PRO A 100 -7.90 -30.28 -38.26
C PRO A 100 -9.07 -30.19 -39.23
N ALA A 101 -10.32 -30.04 -38.75
CA ALA A 101 -11.50 -29.97 -39.61
C ALA A 101 -11.36 -28.84 -40.64
N ILE A 102 -11.40 -29.19 -41.92
CA ILE A 102 -11.23 -28.27 -43.03
C ILE A 102 -12.46 -27.36 -43.13
N VAL A 103 -12.22 -26.05 -43.16
CA VAL A 103 -13.24 -25.01 -43.34
C VAL A 103 -12.74 -23.97 -44.34
N SER A 104 -13.66 -23.31 -45.06
CA SER A 104 -13.30 -22.17 -45.89
C SER A 104 -12.96 -20.96 -45.03
N ALA A 105 -12.04 -20.11 -45.48
CA ALA A 105 -11.81 -18.79 -44.89
C ALA A 105 -13.14 -18.03 -44.76
N SER A 106 -13.31 -17.30 -43.66
CA SER A 106 -14.57 -16.63 -43.33
C SER A 106 -14.32 -15.27 -42.70
N GLY A 107 -15.05 -14.25 -43.13
CA GLY A 107 -15.04 -12.94 -42.47
C GLY A 107 -13.69 -12.23 -42.38
N GLY A 108 -12.78 -12.49 -43.32
CA GLY A 108 -11.40 -11.98 -43.30
C GLY A 108 -10.41 -12.81 -42.50
N ASN A 109 -10.85 -13.87 -41.80
CA ASN A 109 -9.96 -14.83 -41.16
C ASN A 109 -9.43 -15.83 -42.21
N PRO A 110 -8.11 -15.89 -42.46
CA PRO A 110 -7.53 -16.72 -43.52
C PRO A 110 -7.39 -18.20 -43.14
N GLY A 111 -7.79 -18.61 -41.94
CA GLY A 111 -7.65 -19.99 -41.47
C GLY A 111 -8.45 -20.98 -42.33
N THR A 112 -7.78 -22.06 -42.76
CA THR A 112 -8.37 -23.14 -43.58
C THR A 112 -8.74 -24.39 -42.77
N THR A 113 -8.51 -24.37 -41.46
CA THR A 113 -9.01 -25.36 -40.50
C THR A 113 -9.71 -24.66 -39.35
N ARG A 114 -10.61 -25.36 -38.65
CA ARG A 114 -11.33 -24.79 -37.50
C ARG A 114 -10.36 -24.33 -36.40
N GLY A 115 -9.33 -25.12 -36.10
CA GLY A 115 -8.29 -24.74 -35.15
C GLY A 115 -7.53 -23.47 -35.57
N ALA A 116 -7.18 -23.35 -36.86
CA ALA A 116 -6.54 -22.15 -37.38
C ALA A 116 -7.45 -20.91 -37.28
N GLN A 117 -8.75 -21.04 -37.56
CA GLN A 117 -9.69 -19.94 -37.39
C GLN A 117 -9.82 -19.48 -35.94
N ARG A 118 -9.95 -20.43 -35.00
CA ARG A 118 -9.98 -20.16 -33.55
C ARG A 118 -8.73 -19.39 -33.09
N ARG A 119 -7.54 -19.89 -33.44
CA ARG A 119 -6.26 -19.23 -33.08
C ARG A 119 -6.16 -17.82 -33.65
N ASN A 120 -6.47 -17.65 -34.93
CA ASN A 120 -6.44 -16.35 -35.59
C ASN A 120 -7.41 -15.35 -34.96
N ALA A 121 -8.62 -15.79 -34.61
CA ALA A 121 -9.62 -14.94 -33.94
C ALA A 121 -9.15 -14.52 -32.55
N MET A 122 -8.60 -15.45 -31.75
CA MET A 122 -8.04 -15.13 -30.43
C MET A 122 -6.85 -14.15 -30.52
N LEU A 123 -5.94 -14.36 -31.47
CA LEU A 123 -4.83 -13.43 -31.71
C LEU A 123 -5.33 -12.05 -32.14
N ARG A 124 -6.37 -11.98 -32.98
CA ARG A 124 -6.98 -10.72 -33.38
C ARG A 124 -7.65 -10.01 -32.21
N ALA A 125 -8.26 -10.74 -31.27
CA ALA A 125 -8.82 -10.18 -30.04
C ALA A 125 -7.72 -9.50 -29.21
N ALA A 126 -6.63 -10.22 -28.97
CA ALA A 126 -5.47 -9.72 -28.22
C ALA A 126 -4.84 -8.48 -28.89
N GLU A 127 -4.71 -8.48 -30.22
CA GLU A 127 -4.19 -7.33 -30.98
C GLU A 127 -5.09 -6.08 -30.86
N LEU A 128 -6.42 -6.24 -30.95
CA LEU A 128 -7.37 -5.14 -30.84
C LEU A 128 -7.34 -4.52 -29.43
N LEU A 129 -7.26 -5.34 -28.39
CA LEU A 129 -7.16 -4.86 -27.01
C LEU A 129 -5.82 -4.16 -26.77
N ALA A 130 -4.70 -4.74 -27.23
CA ALA A 130 -3.38 -4.12 -27.12
C ALA A 130 -3.33 -2.75 -27.83
N THR A 131 -3.96 -2.63 -29.00
CA THR A 131 -4.05 -1.38 -29.76
C THR A 131 -4.84 -0.30 -29.03
N GLN A 132 -5.92 -0.66 -28.34
CA GLN A 132 -6.77 0.27 -27.60
C GLN A 132 -6.17 0.66 -26.23
N LEU A 133 -5.47 -0.27 -25.59
CA LEU A 133 -4.88 -0.07 -24.28
C LEU A 133 -3.54 0.69 -24.36
N GLN A 134 -2.76 0.41 -25.40
CA GLN A 134 -1.42 0.95 -25.62
C GLN A 134 -0.51 0.80 -24.38
N SER A 135 -0.49 -0.39 -23.80
CA SER A 135 0.31 -0.67 -22.60
C SER A 135 1.81 -0.63 -22.90
N PRO A 136 2.65 -0.03 -22.03
CA PRO A 136 4.10 -0.16 -22.13
C PRO A 136 4.64 -1.53 -21.67
N VAL A 137 3.81 -2.30 -20.96
CA VAL A 137 4.15 -3.61 -20.38
C VAL A 137 3.37 -4.70 -21.13
N PRO A 138 4.02 -5.82 -21.53
CA PRO A 138 3.35 -6.90 -22.25
C PRO A 138 2.35 -7.61 -21.33
N VAL A 139 1.32 -8.20 -21.95
CA VAL A 139 0.36 -9.08 -21.27
C VAL A 139 0.45 -10.48 -21.88
N ILE A 140 0.53 -11.49 -21.03
CA ILE A 140 0.58 -12.90 -21.40
C ILE A 140 -0.75 -13.55 -21.03
N ILE A 141 -1.39 -14.17 -22.01
CA ILE A 141 -2.73 -14.78 -21.88
C ILE A 141 -2.61 -16.28 -22.04
N ASP A 142 -2.96 -17.05 -21.02
CA ASP A 142 -3.26 -18.48 -21.19
C ASP A 142 -4.65 -18.61 -21.81
N ALA A 143 -4.76 -19.22 -22.99
CA ALA A 143 -6.03 -19.44 -23.66
C ALA A 143 -6.31 -20.93 -23.83
N CYS A 144 -7.46 -21.39 -23.36
CA CYS A 144 -7.87 -22.78 -23.52
C CYS A 144 -9.38 -22.95 -23.57
N TRP A 145 -9.80 -24.22 -23.58
CA TRP A 145 -11.19 -24.62 -23.70
C TRP A 145 -11.56 -25.56 -22.57
N ASP A 146 -12.83 -25.53 -22.17
CA ASP A 146 -13.39 -26.49 -21.23
C ASP A 146 -14.91 -26.62 -21.44
N ASN A 147 -15.52 -27.62 -20.82
CA ASN A 147 -16.97 -27.72 -20.75
C ASN A 147 -17.52 -26.80 -19.66
N LEU A 148 -17.94 -25.59 -20.03
CA LEU A 148 -18.58 -24.63 -19.12
C LEU A 148 -20.10 -24.81 -19.03
N GLY A 149 -20.60 -25.97 -19.43
CA GLY A 149 -22.02 -26.34 -19.37
C GLY A 149 -22.81 -26.04 -20.64
N THR A 150 -24.08 -26.42 -20.59
CA THR A 150 -25.10 -26.29 -21.65
C THR A 150 -26.46 -26.02 -20.99
N GLY A 151 -27.43 -25.46 -21.71
CA GLY A 151 -28.81 -25.34 -21.21
C GLY A 151 -29.53 -24.09 -21.69
N ASN A 152 -30.57 -23.67 -20.96
CA ASN A 152 -31.36 -22.47 -21.26
C ASN A 152 -30.61 -21.15 -21.01
N SER A 153 -29.57 -21.21 -20.16
CA SER A 153 -28.54 -20.20 -20.02
C SER A 153 -27.19 -20.90 -20.20
N ILE A 154 -26.26 -20.26 -20.90
CA ILE A 154 -24.97 -20.86 -21.24
C ILE A 154 -23.84 -19.86 -21.07
N THR A 155 -22.82 -20.26 -20.32
CA THR A 155 -21.54 -19.56 -20.23
C THR A 155 -20.78 -19.78 -21.51
N LEU A 156 -20.54 -18.71 -22.28
CA LEU A 156 -19.81 -18.77 -23.56
C LEU A 156 -18.32 -18.95 -23.33
N ALA A 157 -17.80 -18.27 -22.31
CA ALA A 157 -16.43 -18.30 -21.87
C ALA A 157 -16.36 -17.71 -20.45
N GLN A 158 -15.19 -17.82 -19.84
CA GLN A 158 -14.86 -17.16 -18.58
C GLN A 158 -13.39 -16.77 -18.58
N ALA A 159 -13.04 -15.67 -17.92
CA ALA A 159 -11.67 -15.27 -17.73
C ALA A 159 -11.48 -14.45 -16.46
N GLY A 160 -10.24 -14.41 -16.00
CA GLY A 160 -9.85 -13.63 -14.85
C GLY A 160 -8.34 -13.48 -14.72
N PRO A 161 -7.90 -12.54 -13.87
CA PRO A 161 -6.49 -12.42 -13.52
C PRO A 161 -6.02 -13.69 -12.81
N ARG A 162 -4.75 -14.06 -13.01
CA ARG A 162 -4.17 -15.24 -12.33
C ARG A 162 -3.71 -14.96 -10.91
N PHE A 163 -3.48 -13.70 -10.60
CA PHE A 163 -2.97 -13.23 -9.32
C PHE A 163 -3.62 -11.90 -8.97
N ALA A 164 -3.74 -11.65 -7.68
CA ALA A 164 -4.01 -10.34 -7.12
C ALA A 164 -2.80 -9.91 -6.26
N PHE A 165 -2.53 -8.62 -6.19
CA PHE A 165 -1.45 -8.05 -5.39
C PHE A 165 -1.96 -6.91 -4.55
N ARG A 166 -1.47 -6.85 -3.32
CA ARG A 166 -1.58 -5.72 -2.40
C ARG A 166 -0.17 -5.33 -1.99
N ASP A 167 0.05 -4.08 -1.62
CA ASP A 167 1.35 -3.54 -1.23
C ASP A 167 1.94 -4.18 0.04
N ASP A 168 1.11 -4.78 0.89
CA ASP A 168 1.49 -5.46 2.14
C ASP A 168 1.17 -6.98 2.14
N ASP A 169 0.74 -7.57 1.03
CA ASP A 169 0.38 -9.01 0.90
C ASP A 169 1.56 -9.91 0.47
N LEU A 170 2.80 -9.49 0.70
CA LEU A 170 3.93 -10.37 0.38
C LEU A 170 4.18 -11.33 1.54
N PRO A 171 4.18 -12.67 1.30
CA PRO A 171 4.35 -13.67 2.34
C PRO A 171 5.66 -13.40 3.10
N ASP A 172 5.57 -13.50 4.43
CA ASP A 172 6.62 -13.19 5.42
C ASP A 172 8.03 -13.09 4.81
N VAL A 173 8.44 -11.85 4.52
CA VAL A 173 9.74 -11.48 3.93
C VAL A 173 10.86 -11.59 4.97
N PHE A 174 10.76 -12.57 5.85
CA PHE A 174 11.61 -12.69 7.01
C PHE A 174 12.00 -14.13 7.35
N PRO A 175 12.63 -14.90 6.44
CA PRO A 175 13.64 -15.81 6.93
C PRO A 175 14.84 -14.94 7.33
N SER A 176 14.91 -14.54 8.61
CA SER A 176 15.90 -13.66 9.27
C SER A 176 15.62 -12.16 9.46
N GLY A 177 14.40 -11.66 9.23
CA GLY A 177 14.03 -10.36 9.83
C GLY A 177 14.50 -9.06 9.13
N GLU A 178 14.59 -8.90 7.80
CA GLU A 178 14.68 -7.59 7.11
C GLU A 178 13.43 -7.12 6.24
N SER A 179 12.79 -6.02 6.71
CA SER A 179 11.70 -5.08 6.26
C SER A 179 10.60 -5.43 5.20
N PRO A 180 9.39 -4.81 5.29
CA PRO A 180 8.29 -4.98 4.32
C PRO A 180 8.62 -4.52 2.88
N ASN A 181 8.41 -5.42 1.92
CA ASN A 181 8.51 -5.16 0.49
C ASN A 181 7.30 -4.35 -0.02
N GLU A 182 7.18 -3.08 0.33
CA GLU A 182 6.05 -2.28 -0.17
C GLU A 182 6.15 -2.03 -1.67
N PHE A 183 5.03 -2.20 -2.36
CA PHE A 183 4.89 -1.82 -3.76
C PHE A 183 4.62 -0.32 -3.89
N ALA A 184 5.67 0.49 -3.85
CA ALA A 184 5.59 1.95 -4.03
C ALA A 184 4.93 2.38 -5.37
N PHE A 185 4.82 1.46 -6.34
CA PHE A 185 4.17 1.68 -7.63
C PHE A 185 2.65 1.45 -7.62
N LEU A 186 2.04 0.96 -6.54
CA LEU A 186 0.59 0.87 -6.41
C LEU A 186 0.04 2.21 -5.90
N ALA A 187 -0.88 2.81 -6.66
CA ALA A 187 -1.35 4.18 -6.39
C ALA A 187 -2.19 4.29 -5.12
N GLN A 188 -2.99 3.26 -4.84
CA GLN A 188 -3.78 3.14 -3.61
C GLN A 188 -3.20 2.00 -2.76
N LYS A 189 -2.78 2.31 -1.54
CA LYS A 189 -2.25 1.34 -0.57
C LYS A 189 -3.37 0.60 0.16
N TYR A 190 -3.05 -0.59 0.66
CA TYR A 190 -3.93 -1.54 1.34
C TYR A 190 -5.14 -1.91 0.49
N THR A 191 -4.93 -2.06 -0.82
CA THR A 191 -5.99 -2.34 -1.80
C THR A 191 -5.51 -3.36 -2.82
N TRP A 192 -6.33 -4.38 -3.09
CA TRP A 192 -6.04 -5.40 -4.08
C TRP A 192 -6.10 -4.85 -5.50
N TYR A 193 -5.09 -5.21 -6.29
CA TYR A 193 -5.05 -5.03 -7.74
C TYR A 193 -5.01 -6.39 -8.41
N ALA A 194 -5.77 -6.55 -9.50
CA ALA A 194 -5.52 -7.63 -10.43
C ALA A 194 -4.05 -7.59 -10.92
N GLY A 195 -3.48 -8.75 -11.23
CA GLY A 195 -2.05 -8.84 -11.57
C GLY A 195 -1.65 -7.99 -12.78
N THR A 196 -2.49 -7.95 -13.81
CA THR A 196 -2.20 -7.20 -15.05
C THR A 196 -2.08 -5.68 -14.83
N PRO A 197 -3.00 -4.97 -14.13
CA PRO A 197 -2.77 -3.56 -13.79
C PRO A 197 -1.61 -3.38 -12.82
N ALA A 198 -1.38 -4.32 -11.88
CA ALA A 198 -0.22 -4.24 -10.97
C ALA A 198 1.13 -4.29 -11.73
N ALA A 199 1.30 -5.22 -12.66
CA ALA A 199 2.48 -5.30 -13.54
C ALA A 199 2.66 -4.03 -14.37
N ARG A 200 1.56 -3.55 -14.96
CA ARG A 200 1.58 -2.32 -15.76
C ARG A 200 2.01 -1.10 -14.93
N LEU A 201 1.53 -0.99 -13.69
CA LEU A 201 1.95 0.07 -12.75
C LEU A 201 3.40 -0.10 -12.29
N ALA A 202 3.85 -1.34 -12.08
CA ALA A 202 5.24 -1.68 -11.77
C ALA A 202 6.21 -1.34 -12.92
N GLY A 203 5.70 -1.20 -14.15
CA GLY A 203 6.53 -0.96 -15.32
C GLY A 203 7.32 -2.19 -15.77
N THR A 204 6.96 -3.39 -15.31
CA THR A 204 7.61 -4.65 -15.68
C THR A 204 6.60 -5.80 -15.72
N SER A 205 6.96 -6.96 -16.27
CA SER A 205 6.08 -8.14 -16.28
C SER A 205 5.82 -8.66 -14.86
N LEU A 206 4.69 -9.34 -14.62
CA LEU A 206 4.34 -9.91 -13.31
C LEU A 206 5.46 -10.74 -12.67
N CYS A 207 6.12 -11.61 -13.46
CA CYS A 207 7.21 -12.43 -12.95
C CYS A 207 8.40 -11.62 -12.42
N ARG A 208 8.64 -10.45 -13.02
CA ARG A 208 9.76 -9.56 -12.69
C ARG A 208 9.50 -8.66 -11.49
N MET A 209 8.27 -8.61 -10.97
CA MET A 209 7.98 -7.94 -9.70
C MET A 209 8.68 -8.63 -8.50
N GLY A 210 9.12 -9.89 -8.68
CA GLY A 210 10.00 -10.60 -7.73
C GLY A 210 9.48 -11.94 -7.19
N PHE A 211 8.36 -12.48 -7.70
CA PHE A 211 7.60 -13.52 -6.97
C PHE A 211 7.15 -14.72 -7.80
N LEU A 212 7.24 -14.65 -9.14
CA LEU A 212 6.63 -15.65 -10.02
C LEU A 212 7.60 -16.10 -11.11
N SER A 213 7.38 -17.32 -11.61
CA SER A 213 8.06 -17.79 -12.81
C SER A 213 7.60 -16.98 -14.03
N CYS A 214 8.54 -16.62 -14.92
CA CYS A 214 8.20 -15.99 -16.20
C CYS A 214 7.55 -16.94 -17.21
N ALA A 215 7.32 -18.20 -16.85
CA ALA A 215 6.47 -19.12 -17.61
C ALA A 215 4.98 -18.96 -17.28
N THR A 216 4.64 -18.23 -16.21
CA THR A 216 3.25 -18.05 -15.79
C THR A 216 2.61 -16.88 -16.53
N ALA A 217 1.45 -17.11 -17.15
CA ALA A 217 0.66 -16.06 -17.79
C ALA A 217 0.00 -15.13 -16.76
N ASP A 218 -0.32 -13.91 -17.19
CA ASP A 218 -0.90 -12.89 -16.31
C ASP A 218 -2.40 -13.10 -16.08
N LEU A 219 -3.09 -13.62 -17.09
CA LEU A 219 -4.52 -13.94 -17.06
C LEU A 219 -4.80 -15.26 -17.78
N ARG A 220 -5.95 -15.86 -17.50
CA ARG A 220 -6.45 -17.03 -18.24
C ARG A 220 -7.83 -16.76 -18.81
N ALA A 221 -8.04 -17.17 -20.05
CA ALA A 221 -9.33 -17.21 -20.72
C ALA A 221 -9.68 -18.65 -21.13
N THR A 222 -10.85 -19.11 -20.69
CA THR A 222 -11.38 -20.44 -20.97
C THR A 222 -12.66 -20.32 -21.78
N PHE A 223 -12.69 -20.89 -22.98
CA PHE A 223 -13.84 -20.86 -23.86
C PHE A 223 -14.65 -22.16 -23.76
N ASN A 224 -15.98 -22.05 -23.87
CA ASN A 224 -16.84 -23.23 -23.76
C ASN A 224 -16.78 -24.08 -25.04
N ASN A 225 -16.21 -25.28 -24.95
CA ASN A 225 -16.11 -26.18 -26.10
C ASN A 225 -17.44 -26.80 -26.53
N GLN A 226 -18.50 -26.63 -25.74
CA GLN A 226 -19.83 -27.08 -26.11
C GLN A 226 -20.49 -26.17 -27.14
N VAL A 227 -20.10 -24.89 -27.26
CA VAL A 227 -20.77 -23.88 -28.12
C VAL A 227 -20.80 -24.27 -29.60
N ASP A 228 -19.74 -24.92 -30.09
CA ASP A 228 -19.67 -25.40 -31.48
C ASP A 228 -20.38 -26.74 -31.70
N SER A 229 -21.09 -27.24 -30.68
CA SER A 229 -21.90 -28.45 -30.73
C SER A 229 -23.39 -28.12 -30.68
N ALA A 230 -24.20 -29.02 -31.23
CA ALA A 230 -25.66 -28.88 -31.19
C ALA A 230 -26.24 -28.92 -29.77
N ALA A 231 -25.48 -29.44 -28.79
CA ALA A 231 -25.91 -29.56 -27.39
C ALA A 231 -25.99 -28.21 -26.65
N ALA A 232 -25.24 -27.20 -27.11
CA ALA A 232 -25.18 -25.89 -26.47
C ALA A 232 -26.22 -24.90 -27.01
N LEU A 233 -26.13 -24.58 -28.30
CA LEU A 233 -26.93 -23.52 -28.94
C LEU A 233 -27.75 -24.00 -30.14
N GLY A 234 -27.99 -25.32 -30.25
CA GLY A 234 -28.72 -25.90 -31.37
C GLY A 234 -27.98 -25.70 -32.69
N SER A 235 -28.54 -24.92 -33.61
CA SER A 235 -27.94 -24.66 -34.93
C SER A 235 -26.92 -23.52 -34.94
N ARG A 236 -26.71 -22.83 -33.81
CA ARG A 236 -25.76 -21.72 -33.69
C ARG A 236 -24.41 -22.25 -33.22
N SER A 237 -23.34 -21.58 -33.62
CA SER A 237 -21.96 -21.89 -33.18
C SER A 237 -21.18 -20.59 -32.96
N PHE A 238 -19.88 -20.70 -32.69
CA PHE A 238 -19.02 -19.52 -32.75
C PHE A 238 -18.72 -19.11 -34.19
N TYR A 239 -18.84 -17.82 -34.46
CA TYR A 239 -18.33 -17.17 -35.66
C TYR A 239 -16.91 -16.66 -35.40
N TYR A 240 -15.93 -17.20 -36.14
CA TYR A 240 -14.50 -16.88 -35.99
C TYR A 240 -13.98 -15.85 -37.01
N GLY A 241 -14.86 -15.18 -37.75
CA GLY A 241 -14.46 -14.11 -38.67
C GLY A 241 -13.96 -12.85 -37.93
N PHE A 242 -13.19 -12.01 -38.60
CA PHE A 242 -12.70 -10.75 -38.02
C PHE A 242 -13.75 -9.64 -38.09
N ASN A 243 -14.65 -9.71 -39.08
CA ASN A 243 -15.80 -8.82 -39.21
C ASN A 243 -16.98 -9.29 -38.34
N ALA A 244 -18.10 -8.59 -38.43
CA ALA A 244 -19.37 -9.04 -37.86
C ALA A 244 -19.88 -10.31 -38.58
N PRO A 245 -20.58 -11.21 -37.88
CA PRO A 245 -21.38 -12.25 -38.53
C PRO A 245 -22.30 -11.62 -39.60
N PRO A 246 -22.39 -12.20 -40.81
CA PRO A 246 -23.26 -11.68 -41.86
C PRO A 246 -24.73 -11.59 -41.42
N ALA A 247 -25.50 -10.67 -41.99
CA ALA A 247 -26.92 -10.53 -41.68
C ALA A 247 -27.66 -11.87 -41.89
N GLY A 248 -28.45 -12.27 -40.89
CA GLY A 248 -29.15 -13.56 -40.87
C GLY A 248 -28.33 -14.71 -40.27
N ASN A 249 -27.02 -14.55 -40.05
CA ASN A 249 -26.24 -15.45 -39.22
C ASN A 249 -26.54 -15.17 -37.74
N GLN A 250 -26.90 -16.22 -36.99
CA GLN A 250 -27.20 -16.15 -35.56
C GLN A 250 -26.03 -16.65 -34.69
N ASP A 251 -24.91 -17.02 -35.30
CA ASP A 251 -23.69 -17.45 -34.62
C ASP A 251 -23.21 -16.37 -33.64
N VAL A 252 -22.65 -16.85 -32.53
CA VAL A 252 -22.07 -16.00 -31.49
C VAL A 252 -20.72 -15.50 -31.96
N ASP A 253 -20.51 -14.20 -31.90
CA ASP A 253 -19.27 -13.60 -32.35
C ASP A 253 -18.11 -13.86 -31.36
N PHE A 254 -17.25 -14.83 -31.69
CA PHE A 254 -16.15 -15.26 -30.83
C PHE A 254 -15.17 -14.13 -30.51
N LEU A 255 -14.91 -13.26 -31.49
CA LEU A 255 -13.98 -12.16 -31.33
C LEU A 255 -14.44 -11.18 -30.22
N THR A 256 -15.75 -10.86 -30.15
CA THR A 256 -16.29 -10.07 -29.03
C THR A 256 -16.17 -10.80 -27.70
N VAL A 257 -16.51 -12.09 -27.67
CA VAL A 257 -16.42 -12.92 -26.44
C VAL A 257 -14.99 -12.91 -25.92
N ALA A 258 -14.00 -13.22 -26.77
CA ALA A 258 -12.60 -13.19 -26.38
C ALA A 258 -12.16 -11.81 -25.87
N MET A 259 -12.57 -10.72 -26.53
CA MET A 259 -12.25 -9.37 -26.07
C MET A 259 -12.88 -9.04 -24.71
N HIS A 260 -14.13 -9.44 -24.50
CA HIS A 260 -14.86 -9.30 -23.25
C HIS A 260 -14.17 -10.06 -22.11
N GLU A 261 -13.88 -11.34 -22.32
CA GLU A 261 -13.22 -12.18 -21.32
C GLU A 261 -11.82 -11.67 -20.95
N ILE A 262 -10.99 -11.35 -21.95
CA ILE A 262 -9.64 -10.81 -21.66
C ILE A 262 -9.77 -9.51 -20.85
N THR A 263 -10.80 -8.70 -21.06
CA THR A 263 -11.03 -7.46 -20.28
C THR A 263 -11.29 -7.73 -18.80
N HIS A 264 -12.00 -8.82 -18.44
CA HIS A 264 -12.04 -9.29 -17.04
C HIS A 264 -10.64 -9.63 -16.52
N GLY A 265 -9.84 -10.34 -17.32
CA GLY A 265 -8.43 -10.65 -17.00
C GLY A 265 -7.52 -9.42 -16.90
N LEU A 266 -7.89 -8.29 -17.51
CA LEU A 266 -7.22 -6.99 -17.36
C LEU A 266 -7.61 -6.27 -16.05
N GLY A 267 -8.47 -6.86 -15.22
CA GLY A 267 -8.88 -6.30 -13.93
C GLY A 267 -10.27 -5.66 -13.92
N PHE A 268 -11.08 -5.82 -14.96
CA PHE A 268 -12.51 -5.46 -14.93
C PHE A 268 -13.28 -6.48 -14.08
N VAL A 269 -12.96 -6.57 -12.79
CA VAL A 269 -13.53 -7.55 -11.88
C VAL A 269 -13.38 -7.05 -10.45
N SER A 270 -14.45 -7.15 -9.67
CA SER A 270 -14.42 -6.97 -8.21
C SER A 270 -14.00 -8.29 -7.54
N PHE A 271 -13.29 -8.18 -6.41
CA PHE A 271 -12.97 -9.33 -5.56
C PHE A 271 -13.89 -9.44 -4.34
N VAL A 272 -14.95 -8.64 -4.27
CA VAL A 272 -15.99 -8.82 -3.24
C VAL A 272 -16.76 -10.09 -3.52
N ASP A 273 -16.92 -10.92 -2.50
CA ASP A 273 -17.78 -12.09 -2.59
C ASP A 273 -19.23 -11.65 -2.69
N ILE A 274 -19.88 -11.91 -3.83
CA ILE A 274 -21.24 -11.48 -4.12
C ILE A 274 -22.30 -12.56 -3.84
N ASP A 275 -21.92 -13.83 -3.80
CA ASP A 275 -22.85 -14.97 -3.80
C ASP A 275 -22.64 -15.95 -2.63
N GLY A 276 -21.65 -15.67 -1.78
CA GLY A 276 -21.30 -16.44 -0.60
C GLY A 276 -20.46 -17.68 -0.88
N SER A 277 -19.78 -17.74 -2.02
CA SER A 277 -19.03 -18.92 -2.45
C SER A 277 -17.68 -19.09 -1.71
N ASP A 278 -17.03 -17.99 -1.35
CA ASP A 278 -15.70 -17.96 -0.74
C ASP A 278 -15.71 -17.38 0.71
N GLY A 279 -16.79 -16.73 1.10
CA GLY A 279 -17.02 -16.09 2.40
C GLY A 279 -18.46 -15.63 2.59
N PRO A 280 -18.77 -14.80 3.60
CA PRO A 280 -20.09 -14.17 3.71
C PRO A 280 -20.37 -13.27 2.49
N ALA A 281 -21.61 -13.28 1.99
CA ALA A 281 -21.99 -12.39 0.90
C ALA A 281 -21.77 -10.90 1.28
N GLY A 282 -21.17 -10.16 0.37
CA GLY A 282 -20.70 -8.80 0.56
C GLY A 282 -19.33 -8.68 1.21
N SER A 283 -18.67 -9.77 1.61
CA SER A 283 -17.34 -9.67 2.23
C SER A 283 -16.24 -9.36 1.22
N GLU A 284 -15.25 -8.60 1.68
CA GLU A 284 -14.04 -8.28 0.92
C GLU A 284 -13.06 -9.46 0.88
N PHE A 285 -12.33 -9.63 -0.23
CA PHE A 285 -11.31 -10.67 -0.36
C PHE A 285 -10.20 -10.48 0.69
N ASN A 286 -10.05 -11.46 1.57
CA ASN A 286 -9.14 -11.42 2.72
C ASN A 286 -9.32 -10.20 3.64
N GLY A 287 -10.49 -9.54 3.61
CA GLY A 287 -10.80 -8.38 4.46
C GLY A 287 -10.18 -7.06 4.00
N TYR A 288 -9.84 -6.92 2.72
CA TYR A 288 -9.35 -5.67 2.14
C TYR A 288 -10.12 -5.30 0.87
N ASP A 289 -10.25 -3.99 0.65
CA ASP A 289 -10.75 -3.42 -0.58
C ASP A 289 -9.99 -3.89 -1.81
N ASP A 290 -10.68 -3.92 -2.95
CA ASP A 290 -10.07 -4.03 -4.27
C ASP A 290 -10.24 -2.73 -5.08
N ILE A 291 -9.31 -2.46 -5.99
CA ILE A 291 -9.26 -1.19 -6.72
C ILE A 291 -10.47 -0.98 -7.64
N TYR A 292 -11.11 -2.06 -8.12
CA TYR A 292 -12.32 -1.96 -8.92
C TYR A 292 -13.47 -1.48 -8.03
N SER A 293 -13.70 -2.13 -6.89
CA SER A 293 -14.73 -1.80 -5.90
C SER A 293 -14.52 -0.43 -5.25
N ALA A 294 -13.28 0.01 -5.08
CA ALA A 294 -12.94 1.37 -4.61
C ALA A 294 -13.47 2.47 -5.56
N ASN A 295 -13.69 2.15 -6.82
CA ASN A 295 -14.29 3.03 -7.83
C ASN A 295 -15.79 2.76 -8.06
N VAL A 296 -16.45 2.05 -7.15
CA VAL A 296 -17.89 1.80 -7.19
C VAL A 296 -18.59 2.64 -6.13
N ALA A 297 -19.81 3.09 -6.43
CA ALA A 297 -20.68 3.79 -5.51
C ALA A 297 -22.11 3.24 -5.58
N TRP A 298 -22.82 3.37 -4.46
CA TRP A 298 -24.24 3.06 -4.35
C TRP A 298 -25.04 4.34 -4.15
N ILE A 299 -26.13 4.48 -4.91
CA ILE A 299 -27.10 5.56 -4.72
C ILE A 299 -28.17 5.10 -3.74
N ASP A 300 -28.01 5.51 -2.49
CA ASP A 300 -28.96 5.23 -1.41
C ASP A 300 -29.78 6.48 -1.11
N ASN A 301 -31.07 6.45 -1.44
CA ASN A 301 -32.01 7.57 -1.23
C ASN A 301 -31.50 8.92 -1.81
N GLY A 302 -30.82 8.86 -2.96
CA GLY A 302 -30.25 10.02 -3.65
C GLY A 302 -28.86 10.44 -3.16
N ALA A 303 -28.35 9.86 -2.07
CA ALA A 303 -26.99 10.08 -1.61
C ALA A 303 -26.01 9.11 -2.27
N VAL A 304 -24.84 9.62 -2.68
CA VAL A 304 -23.73 8.79 -3.18
C VAL A 304 -22.97 8.22 -1.98
N ARG A 305 -22.94 6.90 -1.85
CA ARG A 305 -22.12 6.20 -0.85
C ARG A 305 -21.00 5.42 -1.54
N PRO A 306 -19.72 5.65 -1.21
CA PRO A 306 -18.63 4.80 -1.70
C PRO A 306 -18.86 3.35 -1.30
N PHE A 307 -18.77 2.43 -2.27
CA PHE A 307 -19.10 1.02 -2.08
C PHE A 307 -18.15 0.34 -1.09
N ASN A 308 -16.89 0.75 -1.11
CA ASN A 308 -15.83 0.25 -0.25
C ASN A 308 -15.95 0.72 1.22
N LEU A 309 -16.82 1.70 1.51
CA LEU A 309 -17.12 2.14 2.88
C LEU A 309 -18.43 1.55 3.43
N LEU A 310 -19.10 0.68 2.67
CA LEU A 310 -20.29 -0.01 3.12
C LEU A 310 -19.91 -1.23 3.98
N SER A 311 -20.78 -1.62 4.91
CA SER A 311 -20.66 -2.95 5.52
C SER A 311 -20.97 -4.06 4.50
N ASP A 312 -20.62 -5.31 4.80
CA ASP A 312 -20.97 -6.47 3.97
C ASP A 312 -22.46 -6.49 3.60
N ALA A 313 -23.33 -6.27 4.59
CA ALA A 313 -24.77 -6.19 4.37
C ALA A 313 -25.18 -4.99 3.48
N GLY A 314 -24.49 -3.86 3.61
CA GLY A 314 -24.69 -2.70 2.74
C GLY A 314 -24.26 -2.98 1.30
N ARG A 315 -23.16 -3.71 1.10
CA ARG A 315 -22.72 -4.16 -0.23
C ARG A 315 -23.72 -5.11 -0.89
N VAL A 316 -24.27 -6.07 -0.15
CA VAL A 316 -25.35 -6.95 -0.65
C VAL A 316 -26.57 -6.14 -1.12
N GLN A 317 -26.97 -5.11 -0.37
CA GLN A 317 -28.05 -4.22 -0.79
C GLN A 317 -27.68 -3.43 -2.05
N ALA A 318 -26.45 -2.94 -2.15
CA ALA A 318 -25.98 -2.19 -3.30
C ALA A 318 -25.93 -3.03 -4.59
N ILE A 319 -25.42 -4.27 -4.53
CA ILE A 319 -25.32 -5.16 -5.70
C ILE A 319 -26.66 -5.76 -6.14
N THR A 320 -27.72 -5.61 -5.33
CA THR A 320 -29.10 -6.01 -5.67
C THR A 320 -30.03 -4.81 -5.89
N SER A 321 -29.46 -3.62 -6.05
CA SER A 321 -30.21 -2.35 -6.09
C SER A 321 -30.81 -1.99 -7.46
N ASN A 322 -30.74 -2.90 -8.43
CA ASN A 322 -31.14 -2.71 -9.83
C ASN A 322 -30.36 -1.56 -10.50
N ILE A 323 -30.92 -0.37 -10.44
CA ILE A 323 -30.39 0.80 -11.13
C ILE A 323 -29.61 1.72 -10.21
N ASN A 324 -29.17 1.34 -9.01
CA ASN A 324 -28.50 2.28 -8.09
C ASN A 324 -27.01 1.99 -7.88
N LEU A 325 -26.47 0.93 -8.47
CA LEU A 325 -25.02 0.69 -8.50
C LEU A 325 -24.36 1.53 -9.61
N ARG A 326 -23.25 2.16 -9.28
CA ARG A 326 -22.60 3.20 -10.10
C ARG A 326 -21.09 3.06 -10.12
N TRP A 327 -20.47 3.48 -11.22
CA TRP A 327 -19.03 3.71 -11.29
C TRP A 327 -18.71 5.18 -10.95
N SER A 328 -17.73 5.42 -10.09
CA SER A 328 -17.34 6.76 -9.59
C SER A 328 -16.02 7.30 -10.16
N GLY A 329 -15.29 6.52 -10.96
CA GLY A 329 -14.05 6.95 -11.58
C GLY A 329 -14.25 8.04 -12.65
N VAL A 330 -13.50 9.14 -12.54
CA VAL A 330 -13.66 10.37 -13.34
C VAL A 330 -13.56 10.16 -14.85
N SER A 331 -12.69 9.26 -15.32
CA SER A 331 -12.51 8.96 -16.75
C SER A 331 -13.80 8.45 -17.38
N ALA A 332 -14.55 7.59 -16.68
CA ALA A 332 -15.80 7.05 -17.20
C ALA A 332 -16.97 8.04 -17.06
N ILE A 333 -16.99 8.85 -16.00
CA ILE A 333 -17.98 9.92 -15.80
C ILE A 333 -17.92 10.92 -16.96
N THR A 334 -16.72 11.38 -17.29
CA THR A 334 -16.49 12.44 -18.30
C THR A 334 -16.39 11.93 -19.74
N SER A 335 -16.40 10.62 -19.94
CA SER A 335 -16.26 10.00 -21.27
C SER A 335 -17.39 10.43 -22.22
N SER A 336 -17.05 10.64 -23.49
CA SER A 336 -18.06 10.87 -24.56
C SER A 336 -18.93 9.65 -24.83
N PHE A 337 -18.53 8.46 -24.36
CA PHE A 337 -19.34 7.24 -24.46
C PHE A 337 -20.34 7.09 -23.32
N ASN A 338 -20.26 7.93 -22.28
CA ASN A 338 -21.24 7.96 -21.21
C ASN A 338 -22.43 8.83 -21.65
N PRO A 339 -23.62 8.24 -21.89
CA PRO A 339 -24.78 8.99 -22.39
C PRO A 339 -25.29 10.03 -21.37
N SER A 340 -24.86 9.94 -20.12
CA SER A 340 -25.28 10.79 -19.01
C SER A 340 -24.20 11.79 -18.57
N ASN A 341 -23.08 11.93 -19.31
CA ASN A 341 -21.91 12.71 -18.88
C ASN A 341 -22.19 14.21 -18.62
N SER A 342 -23.26 14.77 -19.20
CA SER A 342 -23.65 16.16 -19.04
C SER A 342 -24.57 16.41 -17.83
N LEU A 343 -25.01 15.36 -17.14
CA LEU A 343 -25.91 15.46 -15.99
C LEU A 343 -25.11 15.73 -14.69
N PRO A 344 -25.74 16.31 -13.66
CA PRO A 344 -25.10 16.42 -12.35
C PRO A 344 -24.95 15.04 -11.70
N VAL A 345 -24.00 14.90 -10.77
CA VAL A 345 -23.92 13.74 -9.88
C VAL A 345 -25.21 13.70 -9.02
N PRO A 346 -25.86 12.53 -8.85
CA PRO A 346 -25.38 11.17 -9.17
C PRO A 346 -25.69 10.66 -10.59
N ASP A 347 -26.46 11.37 -11.39
CA ASP A 347 -26.98 10.86 -12.67
C ASP A 347 -25.91 10.69 -13.75
N SER A 348 -24.81 11.43 -13.68
CA SER A 348 -23.66 11.26 -14.58
C SER A 348 -22.78 10.06 -14.28
N LEU A 349 -22.97 9.38 -13.15
CA LEU A 349 -22.21 8.18 -12.82
C LEU A 349 -22.67 7.00 -13.70
N PRO A 350 -21.79 6.30 -14.43
CA PRO A 350 -22.18 5.15 -15.25
C PRO A 350 -22.83 4.04 -14.41
N ARG A 351 -23.94 3.48 -14.90
CA ARG A 351 -24.66 2.38 -14.24
C ARG A 351 -23.95 1.04 -14.40
N LEU A 352 -23.76 0.33 -13.28
CA LEU A 352 -23.27 -1.04 -13.26
C LEU A 352 -24.44 -2.02 -13.12
N TYR A 353 -24.22 -3.26 -13.54
CA TYR A 353 -25.22 -4.33 -13.50
C TYR A 353 -25.39 -4.85 -12.07
N ALA A 354 -26.56 -4.61 -11.50
CA ALA A 354 -26.90 -4.96 -10.11
C ALA A 354 -28.31 -5.56 -10.04
N PRO A 355 -28.57 -6.72 -10.68
CA PRO A 355 -29.92 -7.30 -10.76
C PRO A 355 -30.54 -7.53 -9.38
N LEU A 356 -31.88 -7.59 -9.30
CA LEU A 356 -32.61 -7.81 -8.02
C LEU A 356 -32.28 -9.15 -7.34
N THR A 357 -31.66 -10.07 -8.07
CA THR A 357 -31.11 -11.33 -7.56
C THR A 357 -29.71 -11.45 -8.13
N VAL A 358 -28.75 -11.81 -7.28
CA VAL A 358 -27.35 -11.97 -7.69
C VAL A 358 -27.27 -13.01 -8.81
N GLU A 359 -26.59 -12.64 -9.90
CA GLU A 359 -26.23 -13.54 -10.98
C GLU A 359 -24.71 -13.74 -10.91
N GLY A 360 -24.28 -14.91 -10.43
CA GLY A 360 -22.87 -15.25 -10.30
C GLY A 360 -22.12 -15.07 -11.62
N GLY A 361 -20.94 -14.46 -11.55
CA GLY A 361 -20.14 -14.08 -12.73
C GLY A 361 -20.61 -12.83 -13.47
N SER A 362 -21.83 -12.33 -13.21
CA SER A 362 -22.41 -11.18 -13.92
C SER A 362 -22.56 -9.93 -13.06
N THR A 363 -23.11 -10.05 -11.86
CA THR A 363 -23.36 -8.91 -10.96
C THR A 363 -22.06 -8.14 -10.65
N LEU A 364 -22.16 -6.80 -10.49
CA LEU A 364 -21.10 -5.85 -10.11
C LEU A 364 -20.04 -5.58 -11.19
N SER A 365 -19.54 -6.61 -11.86
CA SER A 365 -18.44 -6.52 -12.84
C SER A 365 -18.92 -6.36 -14.29
N HIS A 366 -20.07 -5.70 -14.51
CA HIS A 366 -20.62 -5.41 -15.83
C HIS A 366 -21.39 -4.08 -15.87
N PHE A 367 -21.63 -3.55 -17.07
CA PHE A 367 -22.52 -2.41 -17.31
C PHE A 367 -23.99 -2.84 -17.36
N GLU A 368 -24.87 -1.95 -16.90
CA GLU A 368 -26.33 -2.12 -17.01
C GLU A 368 -26.78 -2.11 -18.50
N PRO A 369 -27.25 -3.23 -19.09
CA PRO A 369 -27.51 -3.31 -20.53
C PRO A 369 -28.52 -2.33 -21.11
N SER A 370 -29.56 -1.93 -20.37
CA SER A 370 -30.58 -1.01 -20.89
C SER A 370 -30.07 0.42 -20.99
N HIS A 371 -29.16 0.81 -20.09
CA HIS A 371 -28.56 2.14 -20.11
C HIS A 371 -27.33 2.22 -21.04
N HIS A 372 -26.63 1.10 -21.20
CA HIS A 372 -25.37 1.02 -21.95
C HIS A 372 -25.42 -0.01 -23.09
N PRO A 373 -26.38 0.06 -24.03
CA PRO A 373 -26.65 -1.02 -24.98
C PRO A 373 -25.51 -1.30 -25.97
N GLN A 374 -24.56 -0.37 -26.11
CA GLN A 374 -23.45 -0.51 -27.05
C GLN A 374 -22.12 -0.94 -26.40
N GLU A 375 -22.09 -1.10 -25.08
CA GLU A 375 -20.87 -1.49 -24.37
C GLU A 375 -20.58 -2.99 -24.53
N MET A 376 -19.29 -3.34 -24.54
CA MET A 376 -18.83 -4.73 -24.64
C MET A 376 -18.95 -5.47 -23.30
N MET A 377 -18.67 -4.78 -22.19
CA MET A 377 -18.71 -5.35 -20.83
C MET A 377 -20.12 -5.40 -20.26
N LYS A 378 -21.05 -6.07 -20.94
CA LYS A 378 -22.41 -6.38 -20.47
C LYS A 378 -22.51 -7.85 -20.11
N PRO A 379 -23.39 -8.27 -19.19
CA PRO A 379 -23.56 -9.68 -18.81
C PRO A 379 -24.00 -10.60 -19.96
N SER A 380 -24.40 -10.05 -21.11
CA SER A 380 -24.70 -10.81 -22.32
C SER A 380 -24.19 -10.15 -23.59
N ILE A 381 -23.64 -10.98 -24.48
CA ILE A 381 -23.20 -10.55 -25.81
C ILE A 381 -24.42 -10.37 -26.71
N THR A 382 -24.52 -9.19 -27.32
CA THR A 382 -25.68 -8.75 -28.11
C THR A 382 -25.28 -8.26 -29.50
N GLY A 383 -23.99 -8.32 -29.84
CA GLY A 383 -23.49 -7.91 -31.13
C GLY A 383 -21.99 -8.14 -31.29
N PRO A 384 -21.42 -7.67 -32.42
CA PRO A 384 -20.01 -7.75 -32.72
C PRO A 384 -19.27 -6.48 -32.27
N GLN A 385 -19.18 -6.24 -30.96
CA GLN A 385 -18.41 -5.11 -30.43
C GLN A 385 -16.89 -5.30 -30.66
N ARG A 386 -16.19 -4.23 -31.04
CA ARG A 386 -14.73 -4.22 -31.29
C ARG A 386 -14.00 -3.10 -30.57
N ASP A 387 -14.72 -2.32 -29.76
CA ASP A 387 -14.24 -1.15 -29.05
C ASP A 387 -14.59 -1.30 -27.57
N MET A 388 -13.60 -1.06 -26.70
CA MET A 388 -13.73 -1.09 -25.25
C MET A 388 -14.64 0.04 -24.73
N ARG A 389 -14.74 1.18 -25.42
CA ARG A 389 -15.60 2.32 -25.05
C ARG A 389 -15.51 2.70 -23.56
N LEU A 390 -16.61 2.63 -22.78
CA LEU A 390 -16.58 2.93 -21.34
C LEU A 390 -15.74 1.92 -20.56
N GLY A 391 -15.63 0.68 -21.04
CA GLY A 391 -14.71 -0.32 -20.50
C GLY A 391 -13.26 0.20 -20.45
N ARG A 392 -12.80 0.93 -21.49
CA ARG A 392 -11.46 1.54 -21.49
C ARG A 392 -11.31 2.57 -20.37
N ALA A 393 -12.34 3.38 -20.15
CA ALA A 393 -12.36 4.42 -19.14
C ALA A 393 -12.46 3.86 -17.71
N ILE A 394 -13.10 2.70 -17.53
CA ILE A 394 -13.04 1.95 -16.26
C ILE A 394 -11.63 1.39 -16.04
N LEU A 395 -11.02 0.77 -17.05
CA LEU A 395 -9.65 0.27 -16.96
C LEU A 395 -8.66 1.40 -16.57
N ASP A 396 -8.87 2.64 -17.05
CA ASP A 396 -8.06 3.79 -16.64
C ASP A 396 -8.06 4.02 -15.13
N GLY A 397 -9.23 3.89 -14.48
CA GLY A 397 -9.41 4.12 -13.04
C GLY A 397 -8.79 3.06 -12.15
N ILE A 398 -8.51 1.86 -12.69
CA ILE A 398 -7.92 0.73 -11.94
C ILE A 398 -6.43 0.51 -12.26
N GLY A 399 -5.81 1.47 -12.94
CA GLY A 399 -4.36 1.44 -13.18
C GLY A 399 -3.96 1.24 -14.64
N TRP A 400 -4.83 1.46 -15.63
CA TRP A 400 -4.47 1.46 -17.07
C TRP A 400 -4.36 2.85 -17.74
N SER A 401 -4.50 3.93 -16.99
CA SER A 401 -4.41 5.30 -17.54
C SER A 401 -3.04 5.62 -18.13
N ASN A 402 -2.98 6.00 -19.41
CA ASN A 402 -1.78 6.51 -20.09
C ASN A 402 -1.61 8.03 -19.93
N LEU A 403 -2.52 8.68 -19.21
CA LEU A 403 -2.42 10.12 -18.93
C LEU A 403 -1.26 10.38 -17.96
N ALA A 404 -0.67 11.57 -18.07
CA ALA A 404 0.40 11.95 -17.15
C ALA A 404 -0.12 11.97 -15.70
N SER A 405 0.56 11.26 -14.82
CA SER A 405 0.24 11.21 -13.39
C SER A 405 0.91 12.36 -12.66
N PRO A 406 0.26 12.97 -11.65
CA PRO A 406 0.93 13.88 -10.74
C PRO A 406 1.95 13.12 -9.88
N LEU A 407 2.89 13.83 -9.26
CA LEU A 407 3.72 13.22 -8.24
C LEU A 407 2.87 12.81 -7.05
N PRO A 408 3.11 11.63 -6.45
CA PRO A 408 2.47 11.26 -5.21
C PRO A 408 2.77 12.32 -4.14
N PRO A 409 1.80 12.63 -3.26
CA PRO A 409 2.07 13.45 -2.10
C PRO A 409 3.20 12.84 -1.26
N ASP A 410 4.13 13.69 -0.80
CA ASP A 410 5.16 13.33 0.17
C ASP A 410 4.78 13.95 1.52
N PRO A 411 3.93 13.28 2.32
CA PRO A 411 3.46 13.83 3.59
C PRO A 411 4.64 13.91 4.56
N ARG A 412 5.18 15.10 4.82
CA ARG A 412 6.17 15.31 5.87
C ARG A 412 5.47 15.56 7.20
N PRO A 413 5.49 14.61 8.15
CA PRO A 413 4.79 14.76 9.41
C PRO A 413 5.46 15.84 10.28
N PRO A 414 4.67 16.58 11.06
CA PRO A 414 5.22 17.49 12.06
C PRO A 414 5.97 16.71 13.14
N GLY A 415 6.95 17.36 13.77
CA GLY A 415 7.61 16.76 14.93
C GLY A 415 6.66 16.65 16.14
N GLY A 416 6.73 15.57 16.91
CA GLY A 416 6.01 15.47 18.19
C GLY A 416 5.72 14.06 18.66
N PHE A 417 4.81 13.96 19.63
CA PHE A 417 4.39 12.69 20.20
C PHE A 417 3.32 12.02 19.35
N TYR A 418 3.47 10.72 19.15
CA TYR A 418 2.48 9.86 18.53
C TYR A 418 2.15 8.68 19.45
N TYR A 419 0.89 8.25 19.42
CA TYR A 419 0.41 7.12 20.21
C TYR A 419 -0.62 6.31 19.42
N ASP A 420 -0.82 5.06 19.82
CA ASP A 420 -1.91 4.23 19.34
C ASP A 420 -2.99 4.14 20.44
N PRO A 421 -4.25 4.57 20.20
CA PRO A 421 -5.34 4.43 21.15
C PRO A 421 -5.64 2.99 21.59
N GLN A 422 -5.25 1.99 20.79
CA GLN A 422 -5.38 0.58 21.16
C GLN A 422 -4.22 0.09 22.04
N HIS A 423 -3.19 0.91 22.22
CA HIS A 423 -2.00 0.63 23.02
C HIS A 423 -1.63 1.84 23.90
N THR A 424 -2.61 2.43 24.59
CA THR A 424 -2.38 3.61 25.46
C THR A 424 -1.32 3.36 26.52
N GLY A 425 -0.46 4.34 26.80
CA GLY A 425 0.67 4.17 27.74
C GLY A 425 1.98 3.77 27.06
N HIS A 426 1.92 3.39 25.79
CA HIS A 426 3.05 3.29 24.88
C HIS A 426 3.02 4.48 23.91
N GLY A 427 4.13 4.71 23.21
CA GLY A 427 4.14 5.69 22.13
C GLY A 427 5.54 6.06 21.70
N ILE A 428 5.62 7.03 20.81
CA ILE A 428 6.88 7.53 20.27
C ILE A 428 6.92 9.05 20.37
N GLU A 429 8.13 9.60 20.46
CA GLU A 429 8.41 10.93 19.92
C GLU A 429 9.08 10.76 18.56
N PHE A 430 8.62 11.51 17.57
CA PHE A 430 9.13 11.45 16.21
C PHE A 430 9.27 12.85 15.65
N SER A 431 10.49 13.26 15.30
CA SER A 431 10.77 14.62 14.84
C SER A 431 11.96 14.69 13.88
N PRO A 432 11.98 15.69 12.98
CA PRO A 432 13.13 15.94 12.12
C PRO A 432 14.33 16.43 12.93
N ALA A 433 15.52 15.95 12.57
CA ALA A 433 16.78 16.33 13.21
C ALA A 433 17.12 17.82 12.99
N THR A 434 16.84 18.35 11.79
CA THR A 434 17.01 19.77 11.43
C THR A 434 15.87 20.24 10.53
N ALA A 435 15.66 21.57 10.41
CA ALA A 435 14.56 22.18 9.64
C ALA A 435 14.51 21.77 8.15
N ASP A 436 15.67 21.52 7.54
CA ASP A 436 15.79 21.22 6.12
C ASP A 436 16.23 19.78 5.82
N SER A 437 16.41 18.93 6.84
CA SER A 437 16.88 17.56 6.63
C SER A 437 15.72 16.60 6.34
N ASP A 438 16.02 15.59 5.53
CA ASP A 438 15.28 14.33 5.46
C ASP A 438 15.59 13.40 6.65
N VAL A 439 16.49 13.79 7.56
CA VAL A 439 16.83 12.99 8.74
C VAL A 439 15.82 13.21 9.85
N TYR A 440 15.25 12.12 10.35
CA TYR A 440 14.34 12.08 11.48
C TYR A 440 14.91 11.21 12.60
N ILE A 441 14.48 11.51 13.82
CA ILE A 441 14.77 10.76 15.03
C ILE A 441 13.45 10.27 15.60
N LEU A 442 13.48 9.02 16.07
CA LEU A 442 12.39 8.36 16.74
C LEU A 442 12.87 7.91 18.12
N VAL A 443 12.14 8.28 19.16
CA VAL A 443 12.28 7.71 20.49
C VAL A 443 11.03 6.89 20.81
N PHE A 444 11.17 5.58 20.95
CA PHE A 444 10.07 4.68 21.30
C PHE A 444 10.13 4.38 22.79
N TYR A 445 9.08 4.74 23.55
CA TYR A 445 8.91 4.34 24.94
C TYR A 445 7.83 3.27 25.09
N SER A 446 8.13 2.25 25.88
CA SER A 446 7.26 1.08 26.03
C SER A 446 7.55 0.35 27.35
N TYR A 447 6.99 -0.85 27.47
CA TYR A 447 7.28 -1.78 28.55
C TYR A 447 7.59 -3.18 28.00
N ASP A 448 8.50 -3.87 28.68
CA ASP A 448 8.88 -5.25 28.37
C ASP A 448 7.80 -6.26 28.80
N SER A 449 8.04 -7.55 28.56
CA SER A 449 7.14 -8.65 28.97
C SER A 449 6.95 -8.76 30.49
N GLY A 450 7.84 -8.16 31.28
CA GLY A 450 7.75 -8.06 32.74
C GLY A 450 7.12 -6.75 33.23
N ASN A 451 6.53 -5.94 32.33
CA ASN A 451 5.99 -4.61 32.59
C ASN A 451 7.03 -3.60 33.09
N ASN A 452 8.32 -3.82 32.83
CA ASN A 452 9.35 -2.84 33.16
C ASN A 452 9.45 -1.80 32.04
N PRO A 453 9.58 -0.50 32.37
CA PRO A 453 9.70 0.52 31.35
C PRO A 453 11.03 0.36 30.60
N GLU A 454 10.98 0.63 29.31
CA GLU A 454 12.12 0.62 28.41
C GLU A 454 11.95 1.69 27.33
N TRP A 455 13.05 2.08 26.70
CA TRP A 455 13.03 3.02 25.60
C TRP A 455 14.10 2.70 24.57
N PHE A 456 13.84 3.08 23.32
CA PHE A 456 14.66 2.79 22.15
C PHE A 456 14.83 4.02 21.29
N LEU A 457 15.86 4.03 20.46
CA LEU A 457 16.19 5.13 19.56
C LEU A 457 16.36 4.61 18.14
N ALA A 458 15.75 5.27 17.18
CA ALA A 458 16.06 5.10 15.76
C ALA A 458 16.32 6.46 15.13
N ALA A 459 17.13 6.47 14.09
CA ALA A 459 17.32 7.65 13.26
C ALA A 459 17.62 7.24 11.83
N GLY A 460 17.19 8.06 10.89
CA GLY A 460 17.42 7.80 9.47
C GLY A 460 16.56 8.71 8.61
N ARG A 461 16.30 8.30 7.38
CA ARG A 461 15.74 9.19 6.36
C ARG A 461 14.24 9.06 6.25
N PHE A 462 13.61 10.17 5.92
CA PHE A 462 12.23 10.26 5.50
C PHE A 462 12.20 10.36 3.97
N VAL A 463 11.64 9.34 3.33
CA VAL A 463 11.65 9.16 1.88
C VAL A 463 10.23 8.79 1.45
N ASP A 464 9.68 9.56 0.52
CA ASP A 464 8.37 9.30 -0.11
C ASP A 464 7.25 9.00 0.90
N GLY A 465 7.13 9.81 1.96
CA GLY A 465 6.12 9.64 3.00
C GLY A 465 6.40 8.57 4.05
N SER A 466 7.57 7.91 4.01
CA SER A 466 7.96 6.87 4.97
C SER A 466 9.27 7.18 5.68
N PHE A 467 9.34 6.85 6.98
CA PHE A 467 10.57 6.86 7.75
C PHE A 467 11.31 5.51 7.64
N VAL A 468 12.49 5.54 7.05
CA VAL A 468 13.38 4.39 6.85
C VAL A 468 14.66 4.62 7.68
N PRO A 469 14.70 4.12 8.92
CA PRO A 469 15.86 4.28 9.79
C PRO A 469 17.11 3.59 9.23
N GLU A 470 18.27 4.20 9.46
CA GLU A 470 19.55 3.60 9.06
C GLU A 470 19.88 2.47 10.02
N PRO A 471 20.10 1.23 9.55
CA PRO A 471 20.25 0.13 10.48
C PRO A 471 21.75 -0.08 10.85
N ASP A 472 22.08 -0.90 11.85
CA ASP A 472 23.46 -1.10 12.37
C ASP A 472 24.24 -2.22 11.65
N ARG A 473 25.49 -2.59 11.95
CA ARG A 473 26.13 -3.68 11.17
C ARG A 473 25.43 -5.07 11.17
N PHE A 474 24.40 -5.27 11.99
CA PHE A 474 23.68 -6.53 12.17
C PHE A 474 22.25 -6.56 11.62
N GLY A 475 21.76 -5.46 11.03
CA GLY A 475 20.38 -5.39 10.52
C GLY A 475 19.43 -4.58 11.40
N HIS A 476 19.86 -4.12 12.58
CA HIS A 476 18.95 -3.52 13.57
C HIS A 476 18.80 -2.01 13.36
N SER A 477 17.56 -1.54 13.17
CA SER A 477 17.24 -0.13 12.91
C SER A 477 16.69 0.61 14.13
N LEU A 478 16.31 -0.13 15.17
CA LEU A 478 15.79 0.40 16.43
C LEU A 478 16.70 -0.05 17.58
N GLN A 479 17.46 0.89 18.13
CA GLN A 479 18.56 0.60 19.02
C GLN A 479 18.14 0.66 20.49
N ARG A 480 18.57 -0.35 21.25
CA ARG A 480 18.58 -0.31 22.72
C ARG A 480 19.95 0.14 23.21
N TYR A 481 19.97 0.96 24.25
CA TYR A 481 21.22 1.40 24.90
C TYR A 481 21.36 0.80 26.29
N THR A 482 22.57 0.35 26.61
CA THR A 482 23.00 0.00 27.97
C THR A 482 23.70 1.19 28.60
N TYR A 483 23.69 1.31 29.92
CA TYR A 483 24.38 2.40 30.64
C TYR A 483 25.27 1.88 31.76
N ASP A 484 26.52 2.33 31.79
CA ASP A 484 27.48 2.05 32.84
C ASP A 484 28.26 3.33 33.19
N ASN A 485 28.23 3.74 34.46
CA ASN A 485 28.93 4.93 34.94
C ASN A 485 30.45 4.84 34.82
N ASN A 486 31.00 3.62 34.76
CA ASN A 486 32.44 3.36 34.66
C ASN A 486 32.93 3.25 33.21
N ARG A 487 32.02 3.29 32.24
CA ARG A 487 32.33 3.16 30.81
C ARG A 487 32.43 4.51 30.14
N THR A 488 33.24 4.60 29.08
CA THR A 488 33.33 5.77 28.20
C THR A 488 33.14 5.33 26.74
N PRO A 489 32.11 5.79 26.02
CA PRO A 489 30.95 6.54 26.52
C PRO A 489 30.10 5.71 27.50
N ARG A 490 29.43 6.37 28.45
CA ARG A 490 28.63 5.70 29.49
C ARG A 490 27.47 4.91 28.89
N ALA A 491 26.82 5.49 27.88
CA ALA A 491 25.81 4.80 27.09
C ALA A 491 26.42 4.21 25.82
N GLN A 492 26.09 2.96 25.51
CA GLN A 492 26.47 2.29 24.26
C GLN A 492 25.31 1.44 23.77
N ILE A 493 25.22 1.29 22.45
CA ILE A 493 24.27 0.39 21.79
C ILE A 493 24.48 -1.03 22.32
N ASP A 494 23.38 -1.74 22.55
CA ASP A 494 23.38 -3.18 22.79
C ASP A 494 23.42 -3.92 21.44
N PRO A 495 24.58 -4.46 21.03
CA PRO A 495 24.72 -5.08 19.70
C PRO A 495 23.99 -6.42 19.58
N GLY A 496 23.53 -7.00 20.69
CA GLY A 496 22.79 -8.26 20.71
C GLY A 496 21.28 -8.09 20.68
N PHE A 497 20.79 -6.84 20.67
CA PHE A 497 19.37 -6.57 20.69
C PHE A 497 18.81 -6.41 19.28
N ASP A 498 17.90 -7.32 18.94
CA ASP A 498 17.21 -7.29 17.66
C ASP A 498 16.02 -6.33 17.70
N GLY A 499 16.23 -5.14 17.14
CA GLY A 499 15.22 -4.08 17.07
C GLY A 499 15.13 -3.47 15.68
N GLN A 500 13.91 -3.33 15.17
CA GLN A 500 13.62 -2.64 13.91
C GLN A 500 12.35 -1.82 14.00
N VAL A 501 12.28 -0.72 13.25
CA VAL A 501 11.09 0.11 13.13
C VAL A 501 10.98 0.72 11.73
N ARG A 502 9.75 0.99 11.30
CA ARG A 502 9.41 1.82 10.14
C ARG A 502 8.12 2.57 10.45
N LEU A 503 7.99 3.79 9.92
CA LEU A 503 6.72 4.51 9.91
C LEU A 503 6.32 4.83 8.48
N ASP A 504 5.06 4.59 8.15
CA ASP A 504 4.48 4.96 6.87
C ASP A 504 3.29 5.90 7.04
N PHE A 505 3.41 7.11 6.50
CA PHE A 505 2.36 8.12 6.52
C PHE A 505 1.52 8.12 5.22
N VAL A 506 1.92 7.34 4.21
CA VAL A 506 1.20 7.29 2.94
C VAL A 506 -0.07 6.49 3.11
N GLN A 507 -1.21 7.18 3.04
CA GLN A 507 -2.55 6.56 3.07
C GLN A 507 -2.78 5.64 4.29
N ALA A 508 -2.13 5.92 5.43
CA ALA A 508 -2.20 5.10 6.64
C ALA A 508 -3.64 4.80 7.12
N LYS A 509 -4.59 5.69 6.82
CA LYS A 509 -6.02 5.49 7.13
C LYS A 509 -6.64 4.26 6.47
N ASN A 510 -6.07 3.78 5.37
CA ASN A 510 -6.54 2.59 4.65
C ASN A 510 -5.99 1.30 5.29
N ALA A 511 -5.00 1.40 6.17
CA ALA A 511 -4.39 0.23 6.78
C ALA A 511 -5.35 -0.43 7.78
N PRO A 512 -5.41 -1.77 7.85
CA PRO A 512 -6.22 -2.48 8.85
C PRO A 512 -5.88 -2.11 10.29
N ALA A 513 -4.59 -1.90 10.57
CA ALA A 513 -4.13 -1.42 11.88
C ALA A 513 -4.83 -0.11 12.29
N CYS A 514 -5.20 0.72 11.31
CA CYS A 514 -5.87 2.00 11.48
C CYS A 514 -7.40 1.97 11.24
N ALA A 515 -8.01 0.80 11.01
CA ALA A 515 -9.45 0.70 10.74
C ALA A 515 -10.33 1.28 11.86
N ASN A 516 -9.84 1.26 13.10
CA ASN A 516 -10.51 1.82 14.29
C ASN A 516 -9.89 3.15 14.76
N ALA A 517 -9.03 3.78 13.95
CA ALA A 517 -8.54 5.11 14.27
C ALA A 517 -9.74 6.05 14.44
N GLN A 518 -9.77 6.82 15.54
CA GLN A 518 -10.86 7.78 15.71
C GLN A 518 -10.74 8.90 14.67
N ALA A 519 -11.81 9.67 14.45
CA ALA A 519 -11.74 10.82 13.55
C ALA A 519 -10.84 11.90 14.16
N PHE A 520 -9.72 12.24 13.51
CA PHE A 520 -8.75 13.22 14.01
C PHE A 520 -8.25 14.19 12.94
N ASP A 521 -7.87 15.40 13.38
CA ASP A 521 -7.29 16.48 12.57
C ASP A 521 -5.73 16.41 12.48
N GLY A 522 -5.11 15.33 12.98
CA GLY A 522 -3.65 15.16 13.08
C GLY A 522 -3.05 14.17 12.08
N ALA A 523 -1.71 14.08 12.04
CA ALA A 523 -1.01 13.10 11.21
C ALA A 523 -1.26 11.65 11.68
N LEU A 524 -1.38 10.74 10.72
CA LEU A 524 -1.60 9.31 10.94
C LEU A 524 -0.49 8.51 10.25
N ALA A 525 0.04 7.50 10.94
CA ALA A 525 1.01 6.57 10.38
C ALA A 525 0.75 5.13 10.81
N VAL A 526 1.17 4.19 9.98
CA VAL A 526 1.36 2.79 10.39
C VAL A 526 2.80 2.65 10.86
N MET A 527 3.00 2.33 12.14
CA MET A 527 4.30 1.96 12.67
C MET A 527 4.43 0.44 12.65
N THR A 528 5.38 -0.07 11.88
CA THR A 528 5.76 -1.50 11.89
C THR A 528 7.04 -1.65 12.68
N PHE A 529 7.09 -2.57 13.65
CA PHE A 529 8.29 -2.78 14.45
C PHE A 529 8.51 -4.23 14.87
N THR A 530 9.78 -4.53 15.17
CA THR A 530 10.24 -5.76 15.81
C THR A 530 11.08 -5.38 17.02
N LEU A 531 10.82 -6.01 18.16
CA LEU A 531 11.56 -5.84 19.42
C LEU A 531 11.75 -7.19 20.10
N GLY A 532 12.91 -7.81 19.89
CA GLY A 532 13.24 -9.12 20.45
C GLY A 532 12.28 -10.22 19.98
N GLY A 533 11.37 -10.63 20.87
CA GLY A 533 10.37 -11.67 20.60
C GLY A 533 9.09 -11.17 19.93
N ASP A 534 8.77 -9.87 20.04
CA ASP A 534 7.61 -9.29 19.37
C ASP A 534 8.02 -8.90 17.95
N ARG A 535 7.52 -9.65 16.99
CA ARG A 535 7.88 -9.55 15.57
C ARG A 535 6.73 -8.90 14.80
N ASN A 536 7.07 -8.04 13.85
CA ASN A 536 6.15 -7.48 12.85
C ASN A 536 4.86 -6.88 13.44
N GLN A 537 4.97 -6.23 14.59
CA GLN A 537 3.84 -5.57 15.22
C GLN A 537 3.49 -4.32 14.41
N GLN A 538 2.20 -4.07 14.21
CA GLN A 538 1.69 -2.89 13.50
C GLN A 538 0.79 -2.08 14.42
N TRP A 539 1.16 -0.81 14.65
CA TRP A 539 0.39 0.13 15.46
C TRP A 539 -0.06 1.31 14.63
N CYS A 540 -1.29 1.78 14.90
CA CYS A 540 -1.83 2.96 14.26
C CYS A 540 -1.45 4.21 15.05
N MET A 541 -0.38 4.87 14.61
CA MET A 541 0.21 6.00 15.32
C MET A 541 -0.49 7.30 14.94
N GLN A 542 -1.07 7.96 15.94
CA GLN A 542 -1.79 9.22 15.84
C GLN A 542 -1.03 10.31 16.56
N GLU A 543 -0.94 11.48 15.94
CA GLU A 543 -0.35 12.67 16.57
C GLU A 543 -1.13 13.04 17.84
N LEU A 544 -0.45 13.06 18.98
CA LEU A 544 -1.06 13.31 20.30
C LEU A 544 -1.58 14.74 20.44
N VAL A 545 -0.84 15.71 19.89
CA VAL A 545 -1.21 17.13 19.91
C VAL A 545 -0.98 17.69 18.51
N PRO A 546 -2.04 17.83 17.68
CA PRO A 546 -1.92 18.36 16.33
C PRO A 546 -1.19 19.70 16.27
N ARG A 547 -0.28 19.87 15.31
CA ARG A 547 0.46 21.13 15.11
C ARG A 547 -0.45 22.37 15.07
N SER A 548 -1.66 22.24 14.54
CA SER A 548 -2.62 23.35 14.39
C SER A 548 -3.09 23.98 15.70
N ILE A 549 -2.99 23.26 16.82
CA ILE A 549 -3.45 23.74 18.14
C ILE A 549 -2.31 24.04 19.11
N ARG A 550 -1.05 23.86 18.69
CA ARG A 550 0.11 24.13 19.54
C ARG A 550 0.32 25.64 19.73
N PRO A 551 0.87 26.06 20.88
CA PRO A 551 1.11 27.48 21.17
C PRO A 551 2.20 28.08 20.28
N SER A 552 2.24 29.41 20.20
CA SER A 552 3.23 30.18 19.43
C SER A 552 4.67 29.92 19.86
N ASN A 553 4.87 29.55 21.13
CA ASN A 553 6.14 29.20 21.74
C ASN A 553 6.37 27.68 21.81
N ASP A 554 6.09 26.96 20.72
CA ASP A 554 6.24 25.50 20.63
C ASP A 554 7.67 25.03 20.97
N ARG A 555 7.76 24.12 21.96
CA ARG A 555 9.01 23.50 22.46
C ARG A 555 9.08 22.01 22.14
N THR A 556 8.14 21.52 21.32
CA THR A 556 8.01 20.10 20.98
C THR A 556 9.29 19.59 20.32
N GLY A 557 9.82 18.47 20.78
CA GLY A 557 11.05 17.89 20.24
C GLY A 557 11.85 17.12 21.30
N THR A 558 12.95 16.51 20.88
CA THR A 558 13.82 15.70 21.72
C THR A 558 15.13 16.42 22.02
N TRP A 559 15.49 16.43 23.30
CA TRP A 559 16.60 17.17 23.88
C TRP A 559 17.53 16.23 24.65
N TYR A 560 18.82 16.53 24.67
CA TYR A 560 19.81 15.71 25.36
C TYR A 560 21.00 16.50 25.91
N ALA A 561 21.79 15.85 26.77
CA ALA A 561 22.87 16.49 27.52
C ALA A 561 24.15 16.80 26.72
N GLY A 562 24.20 16.47 25.43
CA GLY A 562 25.45 16.47 24.64
C GLY A 562 26.27 15.19 24.78
N SER A 563 27.37 15.10 24.02
CA SER A 563 28.25 13.91 23.99
C SER A 563 29.03 13.70 25.29
N GLN A 564 29.28 14.77 26.05
CA GLN A 564 30.02 14.72 27.32
C GLN A 564 29.24 14.01 28.46
N ASP A 565 27.91 13.93 28.35
CA ASP A 565 27.05 13.24 29.33
C ASP A 565 25.95 12.45 28.61
N SER A 566 26.36 11.65 27.64
CA SER A 566 25.46 10.85 26.80
C SER A 566 24.70 9.79 27.60
N GLY A 567 23.47 9.48 27.17
CA GLY A 567 22.70 8.33 27.63
C GLY A 567 21.31 8.68 28.11
N TRP A 568 21.08 9.92 28.50
CA TRP A 568 19.79 10.39 28.96
C TRP A 568 19.36 11.62 28.18
N GLY A 569 18.06 11.90 28.20
CA GLY A 569 17.47 13.07 27.53
C GLY A 569 16.00 13.20 27.86
N THR A 570 15.34 14.16 27.23
CA THR A 570 13.90 14.36 27.39
C THR A 570 13.24 14.73 26.08
N SER A 571 12.08 14.14 25.81
CA SER A 571 11.18 14.57 24.76
C SER A 571 10.15 15.50 25.37
N LEU A 572 9.91 16.65 24.75
CA LEU A 572 8.96 17.66 25.16
C LEU A 572 7.85 17.79 24.11
N GLY A 573 6.65 18.14 24.55
CA GLY A 573 5.49 18.38 23.73
C GLY A 573 4.72 19.57 24.29
N SER A 574 4.58 20.62 23.50
CA SER A 574 3.79 21.78 23.89
C SER A 574 2.31 21.47 23.76
N ILE A 575 1.56 21.73 24.83
CA ILE A 575 0.10 21.58 24.84
C ILE A 575 -0.57 22.96 24.78
N PRO A 576 -1.75 23.07 24.14
CA PRO A 576 -2.51 24.33 24.14
C PRO A 576 -2.81 24.77 25.58
N GLY A 577 -2.74 26.07 25.84
CA GLY A 577 -3.19 26.65 27.11
C GLY A 577 -4.23 27.74 26.89
N ALA A 578 -4.42 28.60 27.90
CA ALA A 578 -5.51 29.57 27.91
C ALA A 578 -5.39 30.68 26.84
N SER A 579 -4.22 30.85 26.22
CA SER A 579 -3.99 31.78 25.11
C SER A 579 -2.92 31.22 24.17
N ALA A 580 -2.78 31.79 22.97
CA ALA A 580 -1.77 31.36 22.01
C ALA A 580 -0.32 31.45 22.54
N ASP A 581 -0.06 32.33 23.53
CA ASP A 581 1.27 32.57 24.10
C ASP A 581 1.51 31.83 25.42
N ASN A 582 0.44 31.36 26.08
CA ASN A 582 0.51 30.56 27.31
C ASN A 582 0.11 29.12 27.00
N GLY A 583 1.11 28.27 26.81
CA GLY A 583 0.94 26.82 26.64
C GLY A 583 1.46 26.04 27.85
N GLY A 584 0.93 24.83 28.01
CA GLY A 584 1.50 23.86 28.93
C GLY A 584 2.65 23.07 28.30
N LEU A 585 3.19 22.13 29.08
CA LEU A 585 4.25 21.23 28.66
C LEU A 585 3.91 19.81 29.10
N PHE A 586 4.06 18.86 28.19
CA PHE A 586 4.17 17.44 28.49
C PHE A 586 5.61 17.01 28.19
N GLY A 587 6.22 16.23 29.07
CA GLY A 587 7.61 15.80 28.92
C GLY A 587 7.81 14.35 29.36
N ILE A 588 8.61 13.62 28.60
CA ILE A 588 9.11 12.29 28.96
C ILE A 588 10.61 12.38 29.17
N LEU A 589 11.08 11.99 30.35
CA LEU A 589 12.49 11.86 30.69
C LEU A 589 12.93 10.41 30.46
N TYR A 590 14.02 10.21 29.71
CA TYR A 590 14.66 8.92 29.49
C TYR A 590 15.93 8.83 30.32
N TYR A 591 16.05 7.81 31.16
CA TYR A 591 17.15 7.64 32.10
C TYR A 591 17.43 6.16 32.39
N TYR A 592 18.28 5.86 33.38
CA TYR A 592 18.63 4.50 33.79
C TYR A 592 18.50 4.31 35.30
N ASP A 593 18.17 3.10 35.73
CA ASP A 593 18.15 2.72 37.14
C ASP A 593 19.55 2.36 37.70
N GLY A 594 19.61 1.93 38.95
CA GLY A 594 20.86 1.56 39.63
C GLY A 594 21.59 0.36 39.01
N GLN A 595 20.92 -0.42 38.15
CA GLN A 595 21.50 -1.55 37.41
C GLN A 595 21.84 -1.19 35.96
N GLY A 596 21.66 0.07 35.55
CA GLY A 596 21.92 0.49 34.16
C GLY A 596 20.83 0.04 33.17
N LYS A 597 19.64 -0.35 33.65
CA LYS A 597 18.49 -0.67 32.79
C LYS A 597 17.73 0.61 32.40
N PRO A 598 17.26 0.72 31.14
CA PRO A 598 16.55 1.91 30.68
C PRO A 598 15.25 2.11 31.45
N ARG A 599 14.90 3.36 31.73
CA ARG A 599 13.67 3.79 32.40
C ARG A 599 13.15 5.06 31.74
N TRP A 600 11.86 5.34 31.91
CA TRP A 600 11.27 6.60 31.51
C TRP A 600 10.26 7.13 32.54
N ALA A 601 10.08 8.43 32.60
CA ALA A 601 9.19 9.11 33.54
C ALA A 601 8.50 10.31 32.90
N ILE A 602 7.29 10.63 33.35
CA ILE A 602 6.46 11.70 32.81
C ILE A 602 6.54 12.93 33.73
N SER A 603 6.52 14.11 33.11
CA SER A 603 6.20 15.38 33.77
C SER A 603 5.20 16.14 32.91
N ALA A 604 4.25 16.84 33.54
CA ALA A 604 3.30 17.65 32.80
C ALA A 604 2.85 18.88 33.60
N THR A 605 2.54 19.96 32.90
CA THR A 605 1.87 21.16 33.44
C THR A 605 0.97 21.77 32.39
N GLY A 606 -0.21 22.26 32.79
CA GLY A 606 -1.10 23.01 31.90
C GLY A 606 -0.64 24.46 31.64
N ASP A 607 0.32 24.94 32.43
CA ASP A 607 0.87 26.28 32.32
C ASP A 607 2.35 26.27 32.76
N LEU A 608 3.26 26.48 31.80
CA LEU A 608 4.69 26.40 32.06
C LEU A 608 5.26 27.74 32.52
N GLN A 609 5.43 27.88 33.83
CA GLN A 609 6.08 29.05 34.43
C GLN A 609 7.61 28.98 34.31
N THR A 610 8.26 30.13 34.15
CA THR A 610 9.73 30.19 34.06
C THR A 610 10.36 29.70 35.37
N GLY A 611 11.27 28.73 35.30
CA GLY A 611 11.91 28.14 36.48
C GLY A 611 11.02 27.17 37.27
N ALA A 612 9.87 26.77 36.72
CA ALA A 612 9.01 25.77 37.34
C ALA A 612 9.74 24.44 37.55
N THR A 613 9.54 23.86 38.73
CA THR A 613 9.94 22.48 39.04
C THR A 613 8.68 21.62 39.07
N LEU A 614 8.63 20.62 38.21
CA LEU A 614 7.50 19.69 38.05
C LEU A 614 7.80 18.36 38.76
N PRO A 615 6.78 17.66 39.27
CA PRO A 615 6.95 16.29 39.74
C PRO A 615 7.31 15.37 38.56
N LEU A 616 8.25 14.46 38.79
CA LEU A 616 8.51 13.33 37.89
C LEU A 616 7.70 12.13 38.36
N LEU A 617 6.90 11.58 37.46
CA LEU A 617 6.00 10.46 37.70
C LEU A 617 6.49 9.22 36.95
N SER A 618 6.70 8.13 37.67
CA SER A 618 6.79 6.80 37.05
C SER A 618 5.39 6.24 36.87
N ARG A 619 5.06 5.79 35.67
CA ARG A 619 3.80 5.10 35.38
C ARG A 619 4.01 3.60 35.37
N SER A 620 3.22 2.87 36.13
CA SER A 620 3.17 1.40 36.06
C SER A 620 2.36 0.98 34.83
N GLY A 621 3.03 0.45 33.81
CA GLY A 621 2.39 0.03 32.55
C GLY A 621 2.13 -1.47 32.45
N TYR A 622 2.01 -1.92 31.20
CA TYR A 622 1.73 -3.30 30.82
C TYR A 622 2.55 -3.64 29.56
N CYS A 623 2.77 -4.91 29.30
CA CYS A 623 3.59 -5.33 28.17
C CYS A 623 3.01 -4.83 26.83
N ARG A 624 3.89 -4.47 25.89
CA ARG A 624 3.50 -3.91 24.58
C ARG A 624 2.53 -4.76 23.74
N SER A 625 2.58 -6.08 23.88
CA SER A 625 1.70 -7.03 23.18
C SER A 625 0.54 -7.52 24.05
N CYS A 626 0.39 -6.98 25.25
CA CYS A 626 -0.69 -7.31 26.17
C CYS A 626 -1.90 -6.42 25.88
N ALA A 627 -3.11 -6.96 26.13
CA ALA A 627 -4.32 -6.15 26.14
C ALA A 627 -4.25 -5.05 27.22
N ILE A 628 -4.87 -3.89 26.93
CA ILE A 628 -4.94 -2.78 27.88
C ILE A 628 -5.61 -3.26 29.19
N PRO A 629 -4.95 -3.12 30.35
CA PRO A 629 -5.58 -3.45 31.62
C PRO A 629 -6.82 -2.56 31.86
N PRO A 630 -7.95 -3.09 32.35
CA PRO A 630 -9.16 -2.29 32.59
C PRO A 630 -9.01 -1.10 33.55
N SER A 631 -7.93 -1.09 34.35
CA SER A 631 -7.61 -0.04 35.32
C SER A 631 -6.60 0.98 34.80
N PHE A 632 -6.14 0.87 33.55
CA PHE A 632 -5.17 1.80 33.00
C PHE A 632 -5.87 3.07 32.49
N PRO A 633 -5.38 4.29 32.81
CA PRO A 633 -4.18 4.62 33.57
C PRO A 633 -4.40 4.90 35.07
N GLU A 634 -5.63 4.79 35.59
CA GLU A 634 -6.00 5.27 36.93
C GLU A 634 -5.17 4.65 38.07
N GLY A 635 -4.61 5.50 38.94
CA GLY A 635 -3.88 5.09 40.15
C GLY A 635 -2.52 4.44 39.91
N ARG A 636 -1.97 4.55 38.69
CA ARG A 636 -0.70 3.89 38.28
C ARG A 636 0.55 4.79 38.35
N ASP A 637 0.39 6.06 38.70
CA ASP A 637 1.48 7.05 38.72
C ASP A 637 2.06 7.22 40.13
N THR A 638 3.38 7.15 40.26
CA THR A 638 4.12 7.35 41.51
C THR A 638 5.14 8.46 41.33
N THR A 639 5.18 9.42 42.25
CA THR A 639 6.22 10.47 42.25
C THR A 639 7.57 9.86 42.60
N ILE A 640 8.52 9.97 41.68
CA ILE A 640 9.88 9.42 41.80
C ILE A 640 10.95 10.51 41.93
N GLY A 641 10.54 11.78 41.88
CA GLY A 641 11.43 12.93 42.03
C GLY A 641 10.87 14.17 41.35
N SER A 642 11.74 15.02 40.83
CA SER A 642 11.36 16.29 40.21
C SER A 642 12.27 16.69 39.05
N ILE A 643 11.75 17.54 38.17
CA ILE A 643 12.42 18.06 36.99
C ILE A 643 12.16 19.56 36.85
N GLY A 644 13.21 20.33 36.67
CA GLY A 644 13.19 21.78 36.46
C GLY A 644 13.68 22.11 35.06
N TYR A 645 12.88 22.91 34.35
CA TYR A 645 13.16 23.33 32.98
C TYR A 645 13.57 24.81 32.95
N ALA A 646 14.78 25.08 32.47
CA ALA A 646 15.23 26.43 32.12
C ALA A 646 15.44 26.46 30.60
N LEU A 647 14.33 26.47 29.86
CA LEU A 647 14.32 26.40 28.40
C LEU A 647 14.39 27.80 27.81
N ALA A 648 15.33 28.01 26.90
CA ALA A 648 15.32 29.16 26.01
C ALA A 648 14.20 29.00 24.96
N LEU A 649 13.99 30.03 24.13
CA LEU A 649 13.17 29.87 22.93
C LEU A 649 13.73 28.74 22.05
N ALA A 650 12.84 28.08 21.31
CA ALA A 650 13.21 27.11 20.29
C ALA A 650 14.38 27.63 19.43
N GLY A 651 15.44 26.81 19.27
CA GLY A 651 16.62 27.17 18.47
C GLY A 651 17.64 28.10 19.14
N SER A 652 17.41 28.60 20.36
CA SER A 652 18.36 29.44 21.08
C SER A 652 19.30 28.62 22.00
N PRO A 653 20.63 28.88 21.99
CA PRO A 653 21.55 28.27 22.96
C PRO A 653 21.20 28.64 24.40
N GLY A 654 21.49 27.75 25.35
CA GLY A 654 21.41 28.06 26.79
C GLY A 654 20.26 27.38 27.54
N SER A 655 19.48 26.51 26.89
CA SER A 655 18.54 25.63 27.60
C SER A 655 19.29 24.72 28.58
N THR A 656 18.81 24.65 29.81
CA THR A 656 19.35 23.74 30.84
C THR A 656 18.24 23.00 31.57
N LEU A 657 18.62 21.86 32.14
CA LEU A 657 17.71 20.98 32.85
C LEU A 657 18.36 20.47 34.14
N SER A 658 17.57 20.48 35.21
CA SER A 658 17.93 19.91 36.51
C SER A 658 16.88 18.88 36.89
N TYR A 659 17.30 17.68 37.31
CA TYR A 659 16.36 16.66 37.76
C TYR A 659 16.99 15.69 38.75
N SER A 660 16.13 15.01 39.49
CA SER A 660 16.47 13.82 40.27
C SER A 660 15.34 12.82 40.09
N ALA A 661 15.68 11.58 39.75
CA ALA A 661 14.74 10.47 39.61
C ALA A 661 15.27 9.25 40.36
N SER A 662 14.48 8.71 41.28
CA SER A 662 14.79 7.48 42.01
C SER A 662 13.80 6.38 41.64
N TRP A 663 14.26 5.37 40.90
CA TRP A 663 13.39 4.25 40.52
C TRP A 663 12.90 3.48 41.77
N PRO A 664 11.59 3.23 41.91
CA PRO A 664 11.05 2.44 43.01
C PRO A 664 11.30 0.95 42.75
N GLY A 665 11.98 0.25 43.67
CA GLY A 665 12.18 -1.20 43.57
C GLY A 665 13.55 -1.70 44.05
N PRO A 666 13.83 -3.01 43.94
CA PRO A 666 15.12 -3.60 44.30
C PRO A 666 16.28 -3.13 43.43
N GLU A 667 16.01 -2.61 42.23
CA GLU A 667 16.97 -1.96 41.32
C GLU A 667 17.16 -0.45 41.59
N ALA A 668 16.79 0.02 42.80
CA ALA A 668 16.83 1.43 43.16
C ALA A 668 18.19 2.08 42.90
N GLY A 669 18.15 3.26 42.26
CA GLY A 669 19.29 4.14 42.05
C GLY A 669 18.78 5.56 41.82
N ASN A 670 19.53 6.55 42.27
CA ASN A 670 19.24 7.96 41.98
C ASN A 670 19.98 8.37 40.72
N PHE A 671 19.25 8.73 39.67
CA PHE A 671 19.78 9.35 38.48
C PHE A 671 19.45 10.85 38.54
N ALA A 672 20.47 11.67 38.75
CA ALA A 672 20.30 13.11 38.95
C ALA A 672 21.32 13.92 38.15
N ARG A 673 20.91 15.12 37.73
CA ARG A 673 21.74 16.13 37.08
C ARG A 673 21.32 17.52 37.54
N THR A 674 22.29 18.42 37.58
CA THR A 674 22.07 19.81 37.99
C THR A 674 22.63 20.72 36.90
N ASN A 675 21.77 21.60 36.38
CA ASN A 675 22.10 22.59 35.34
C ASN A 675 22.79 21.95 34.13
N SER A 676 22.34 20.76 33.73
CA SER A 676 22.91 20.11 32.55
C SER A 676 22.52 20.90 31.31
N PRO A 677 23.45 21.18 30.38
CA PRO A 677 23.10 21.78 29.10
C PRO A 677 22.13 20.85 28.36
N LEU A 678 21.13 21.42 27.71
CA LEU A 678 20.29 20.72 26.75
C LEU A 678 20.64 21.18 25.34
N LEU A 679 21.13 20.23 24.56
CA LEU A 679 21.26 20.34 23.12
C LEU A 679 20.03 19.71 22.48
N LEU A 680 19.58 20.39 21.43
CA LEU A 680 18.51 19.93 20.60
C LEU A 680 18.99 18.72 19.78
N LEU A 681 18.29 17.60 19.89
CA LEU A 681 18.51 16.44 19.01
C LEU A 681 17.59 16.51 17.79
N SER A 682 16.37 17.05 17.96
CA SER A 682 15.39 17.32 16.91
C SER A 682 14.75 18.70 17.09
N ILE A 683 14.47 19.42 16.00
CA ILE A 683 14.03 20.83 16.09
C ILE A 683 12.61 21.03 16.62
N PRO A 684 12.35 22.17 17.30
CA PRO A 684 11.01 22.61 17.60
C PRO A 684 10.28 23.05 16.34
N VAL A 685 9.00 22.72 16.28
CA VAL A 685 8.17 22.80 15.08
C VAL A 685 7.95 24.25 14.58
N ALA A 686 8.25 25.26 15.40
CA ALA A 686 8.20 26.67 15.01
C ALA A 686 9.10 27.02 13.80
N ASP A 687 10.20 26.28 13.61
CA ASP A 687 11.17 26.50 12.53
C ASP A 687 10.98 25.55 11.33
N GLN A 688 9.93 24.70 11.35
CA GLN A 688 9.62 23.79 10.24
C GLN A 688 8.87 24.53 9.13
N HIS A 689 9.56 24.85 8.03
CA HIS A 689 8.93 25.41 6.84
C HIS A 689 8.19 24.32 6.03
N PRO A 690 6.93 24.54 5.62
CA PRO A 690 6.35 23.74 4.54
C PRO A 690 7.13 24.03 3.25
N ARG A 691 7.56 22.98 2.53
CA ARG A 691 8.10 23.11 1.17
C ARG A 691 7.02 22.86 0.14
#